data_AF-A0A2T8I8L3-F1
#
_entry.id   AF-A0A2T8I8L3-F1
#
_cell.length_a   1.000
_cell.length_b   1.000
_cell.length_c   1.000
_cell.angle_alpha   90.00
_cell.angle_beta   90.00
_cell.angle_gamma   90.00
#
_symmetry.space_group_name_H-M   'P 1'
#
loop_
_entity.id
_entity.type
_entity.pdbx_description
1 polymer ?
#
loop_
_entity_poly.entity_id
_entity_poly.type
_entity_poly.pdbx_seq_one_letter_code
_entity_poly.pdbx_strand_id
1 'polypeptide(L)'
;MEDGSKVFVDETQGALCLEYMHNGSLQRLLSDEFSGLEWHTRFKIIKGTCEGLKYIHELEEPIYHLDLKPDNILLDKDMVPKIADFGLSRIIHNKEPTRITQNPYGTQGYQPREYIDSGEISGKFDIFSLGVIMIRVVSGPKGYPKCLDMCLDEFVDQVQRNWRNRLQATYSSGSLVEAYCHQVKTCIQLAWLCVEEDSKKRPNIGKITEKLNEIETAIGELCEKYIARLLGLSFFQHSASPTGDREDDVAATVFTMHDLVHDLARSIMLFEIIDASKQCNTGGSRFQFALLNDCTKPLKSFTQYPTAVRALRFHGSDQNVLHGASFLSAKYLCVLDLNECSVQKLPKSIGNLKHLRYINAPRVEHRAIPNCITKLKKLIYLSLRGSYQILALPESIGELKGLMYLDLSGCSRLEKLPVSFGMLTKLVHLDMSGCSDVTGVSESLESLTNLEYLNLSHYRTLSTTKRQPPEALRRLTDLKYLNLSGSTFFIEDHGIIQALCSLTKLQCLNLSKCSLLVRDSHLTWISEAMRNLTELRYLDLSSCSTVSGADEALPIFLECISNLPNLEHLDLSNNRELTRVPDCICSLRKLHRLDLSYCYSLRSLPATLHEMDSLKFLHLHKLLKVPALNKNLITLPHFLVQADYHNSSSNLALLQDVNRTDLVISRLENVKSVQEARSVRLMEKGIKKMKLNWTRDSERFVEDMELLAELIPPITLEKLFIDGYSSVRFPEWFIGIADHLPNLCRISLSNLPKCNALPPLGQLPNLEELNFCGMSGISKIDGDLYGTRRPSFPRLKDFSLSGMESLEVWYTTYSHGGDGVSKFMFPNLQRLTICECPNLRQKPCPHRAEERWNIWGACDGVISSWEERASQTAASSPSSAPVTTLLCIDSCKVPMHKWRLLHHLPALTKLEIYGCSNLSSSPEIMQALSSLQSLTLWSRGQPEPELPNWLGQLASLKKLTIEGYEVQALQGSMGHLSLLQSLCLKGIESMTALP
;
A
#
# COMPACT_ATOMS: atom_id res chain seq x y z
N MET A 1 -12.30 -92.90 -28.41
CA MET A 1 -13.72 -92.90 -28.80
C MET A 1 -13.77 -92.46 -30.25
N GLU A 2 -14.13 -93.40 -31.12
CA GLU A 2 -14.39 -93.21 -32.56
C GLU A 2 -15.89 -92.99 -32.75
N ASP A 3 -16.35 -91.77 -32.47
CA ASP A 3 -17.57 -91.27 -33.09
C ASP A 3 -17.17 -89.92 -33.70
N GLY A 4 -17.55 -89.69 -34.97
CA GLY A 4 -17.20 -88.48 -35.72
C GLY A 4 -17.91 -87.22 -35.24
N SER A 5 -18.18 -87.08 -33.94
CA SER A 5 -18.62 -85.83 -33.33
C SER A 5 -17.52 -84.78 -33.51
N LYS A 6 -17.79 -83.81 -34.39
CA LYS A 6 -17.09 -82.53 -34.31
C LYS A 6 -17.50 -81.88 -32.99
N VAL A 7 -16.57 -81.89 -32.05
CA VAL A 7 -16.63 -81.09 -30.83
C VAL A 7 -16.81 -79.64 -31.26
N PHE A 8 -17.87 -78.99 -30.78
CA PHE A 8 -18.02 -77.55 -30.92
C PHE A 8 -16.86 -76.90 -30.18
N VAL A 9 -15.91 -76.33 -30.92
CA VAL A 9 -15.01 -75.34 -30.33
C VAL A 9 -15.92 -74.16 -30.01
N ASP A 10 -16.01 -73.81 -28.73
CA ASP A 10 -16.64 -72.57 -28.31
C ASP A 10 -15.95 -71.45 -29.11
N GLU A 11 -16.64 -70.84 -30.08
CA GLU A 11 -16.13 -69.65 -30.75
C GLU A 11 -15.99 -68.61 -29.66
N THR A 12 -14.77 -68.41 -29.18
CA THR A 12 -14.48 -67.38 -28.17
C THR A 12 -14.82 -66.03 -28.79
N GLN A 13 -16.05 -65.57 -28.59
CA GLN A 13 -16.47 -64.23 -28.97
C GLN A 13 -15.85 -63.26 -27.96
N GLY A 14 -14.65 -62.78 -28.29
CA GLY A 14 -13.99 -61.72 -27.57
C GLY A 14 -14.64 -60.39 -27.88
N ALA A 15 -15.37 -59.81 -26.93
CA ALA A 15 -15.81 -58.42 -27.02
C ALA A 15 -14.71 -57.50 -26.44
N LEU A 16 -14.30 -56.50 -27.22
CA LEU A 16 -13.43 -55.44 -26.71
C LEU A 16 -14.30 -54.45 -25.92
N CYS A 17 -14.28 -54.57 -24.60
CA CYS A 17 -14.98 -53.65 -23.70
C CYS A 17 -14.11 -52.41 -23.48
N LEU A 18 -14.38 -51.36 -24.24
CA LEU A 18 -13.75 -50.05 -24.05
C LEU A 18 -14.55 -49.23 -23.05
N GLU A 19 -13.89 -48.27 -22.41
CA GLU A 19 -14.57 -47.30 -21.56
C GLU A 19 -15.63 -46.54 -22.37
N TYR A 20 -16.78 -46.29 -21.75
CA TYR A 20 -17.85 -45.54 -22.40
C TYR A 20 -17.48 -44.06 -22.52
N MET A 21 -17.40 -43.58 -23.75
CA MET A 21 -17.08 -42.18 -24.06
C MET A 21 -18.37 -41.36 -24.04
N HIS A 22 -18.61 -40.71 -22.90
CA HIS A 22 -19.89 -40.10 -22.56
C HIS A 22 -20.33 -39.02 -23.56
N ASN A 23 -19.37 -38.30 -24.13
CA ASN A 23 -19.64 -37.23 -25.08
C ASN A 23 -19.60 -37.69 -26.54
N GLY A 24 -19.40 -38.99 -26.78
CA GLY A 24 -19.37 -39.60 -28.11
C GLY A 24 -18.18 -39.11 -28.96
N SER A 25 -18.33 -39.16 -30.28
CA SER A 25 -17.29 -38.73 -31.21
C SER A 25 -17.24 -37.21 -31.37
N LEU A 26 -16.05 -36.69 -31.66
CA LEU A 26 -15.81 -35.29 -31.99
C LEU A 26 -16.65 -34.83 -33.19
N GLN A 27 -16.99 -35.73 -34.12
CA GLN A 27 -17.86 -35.43 -35.26
C GLN A 27 -19.23 -34.90 -34.83
N ARG A 28 -19.80 -35.37 -33.72
CA ARG A 28 -21.08 -34.84 -33.17
C ARG A 28 -20.99 -33.38 -32.78
N LEU A 29 -19.81 -32.94 -32.33
CA LEU A 29 -19.57 -31.54 -31.94
C LEU A 29 -19.29 -30.63 -33.13
N LEU A 30 -18.85 -31.20 -34.26
CA LEU A 30 -18.53 -30.46 -35.48
C LEU A 30 -19.71 -30.37 -36.47
N SER A 31 -20.75 -31.18 -36.31
CA SER A 31 -21.90 -31.27 -37.23
C SER A 31 -23.06 -30.33 -36.88
N ASP A 32 -23.12 -29.82 -35.64
CA ASP A 32 -24.15 -28.89 -35.20
C ASP A 32 -23.72 -27.44 -35.51
N GLU A 33 -24.45 -26.75 -36.39
CA GLU A 33 -24.11 -25.39 -36.88
C GLU A 33 -24.07 -24.31 -35.77
N PHE A 34 -24.42 -24.66 -34.52
CA PHE A 34 -24.30 -23.80 -33.33
C PHE A 34 -23.69 -24.50 -32.09
N SER A 35 -22.72 -25.41 -32.23
CA SER A 35 -22.08 -26.02 -31.05
C SER A 35 -21.29 -24.99 -30.19
N GLY A 36 -21.89 -24.68 -29.04
CA GLY A 36 -21.52 -23.68 -28.03
C GLY A 36 -20.14 -23.84 -27.36
N LEU A 37 -19.25 -24.74 -27.81
CA LEU A 37 -18.00 -25.03 -27.10
C LEU A 37 -17.06 -23.83 -27.02
N GLU A 38 -16.67 -23.52 -25.78
CA GLU A 38 -15.67 -22.51 -25.44
C GLU A 38 -14.28 -22.88 -25.98
N TRP A 39 -13.45 -21.86 -26.16
CA TRP A 39 -12.14 -21.99 -26.79
C TRP A 39 -11.18 -22.92 -26.02
N HIS A 40 -11.15 -22.84 -24.69
CA HIS A 40 -10.26 -23.68 -23.88
C HIS A 40 -10.51 -25.18 -24.09
N THR A 41 -11.77 -25.60 -24.15
CA THR A 41 -12.15 -26.99 -24.42
C THR A 41 -11.73 -27.42 -25.82
N ARG A 42 -11.87 -26.55 -26.83
CA ARG A 42 -11.42 -26.84 -28.20
C ARG A 42 -9.90 -26.96 -28.29
N PHE A 43 -9.17 -26.07 -27.61
CA PHE A 43 -7.71 -26.15 -27.52
C PHE A 43 -7.25 -27.44 -26.81
N LYS A 44 -7.94 -27.82 -25.72
CA LYS A 44 -7.71 -29.08 -25.00
C LYS A 44 -7.92 -30.30 -25.90
N ILE A 45 -8.97 -30.30 -26.73
CA ILE A 45 -9.23 -31.37 -27.69
C ILE A 45 -8.13 -31.43 -28.76
N ILE A 46 -7.73 -30.28 -29.32
CA ILE A 46 -6.65 -30.21 -30.31
C ILE A 46 -5.37 -30.79 -29.72
N LYS A 47 -4.95 -30.26 -28.56
CA LYS A 47 -3.71 -30.65 -27.88
C LYS A 47 -3.73 -32.12 -27.47
N GLY A 48 -4.80 -32.58 -26.82
CA GLY A 48 -4.91 -33.97 -26.38
C GLY A 48 -4.93 -34.96 -27.56
N THR A 49 -5.49 -34.56 -28.70
CA THR A 49 -5.41 -35.37 -29.93
C THR A 49 -3.97 -35.41 -30.45
N CYS A 50 -3.25 -34.28 -30.44
CA CYS A 50 -1.83 -34.24 -30.81
C CYS A 50 -0.97 -35.11 -29.88
N GLU A 51 -1.26 -35.10 -28.58
CA GLU A 51 -0.56 -35.92 -27.58
C GLU A 51 -0.85 -37.41 -27.76
N GLY A 52 -2.12 -37.78 -27.98
CA GLY A 52 -2.49 -39.16 -28.29
C GLY A 52 -1.81 -39.66 -29.55
N LEU A 53 -1.74 -38.83 -30.59
CA LEU A 53 -1.06 -39.17 -31.84
C LEU A 53 0.46 -39.26 -31.65
N LYS A 54 1.03 -38.33 -30.88
CA LYS A 54 2.44 -38.34 -30.51
C LYS A 54 2.81 -39.63 -29.80
N TYR A 55 1.99 -40.03 -28.83
CA TYR A 55 2.21 -41.25 -28.07
C TYR A 55 2.33 -42.46 -29.00
N ILE A 56 1.36 -42.66 -29.90
CA ILE A 56 1.38 -43.83 -30.80
C ILE A 56 2.48 -43.75 -31.87
N HIS A 57 2.87 -42.55 -32.30
CA HIS A 57 3.96 -42.34 -33.28
C HIS A 57 5.36 -42.49 -32.68
N GLU A 58 5.51 -42.25 -31.38
CA GLU A 58 6.81 -42.26 -30.69
C GLU A 58 7.05 -43.54 -29.88
N LEU A 59 6.17 -44.55 -29.99
CA LEU A 59 6.43 -45.88 -29.46
C LEU A 59 7.71 -46.49 -30.05
N GLU A 60 8.30 -47.45 -29.33
CA GLU A 60 9.47 -48.20 -29.82
C GLU A 60 9.20 -48.79 -31.21
N GLU A 61 7.98 -49.31 -31.40
CA GLU A 61 7.38 -49.63 -32.68
C GLU A 61 6.21 -48.68 -32.96
N PRO A 62 6.41 -47.65 -33.82
CA PRO A 62 5.39 -46.66 -34.11
C PRO A 62 4.11 -47.29 -34.68
N ILE A 63 2.97 -46.80 -34.25
CA ILE A 63 1.66 -47.16 -34.79
C ILE A 63 1.14 -45.97 -35.60
N TYR A 64 0.96 -46.16 -36.91
CA TYR A 64 0.28 -45.19 -37.75
C TYR A 64 -1.21 -45.52 -37.80
N HIS A 65 -2.06 -44.53 -37.55
CA HIS A 65 -3.49 -44.71 -37.37
C HIS A 65 -4.20 -44.98 -38.70
N LEU A 66 -3.87 -44.21 -39.73
CA LEU A 66 -4.32 -44.28 -41.13
C LEU A 66 -5.81 -44.02 -41.40
N ASP A 67 -6.63 -43.87 -40.35
CA ASP A 67 -8.01 -43.39 -40.46
C ASP A 67 -8.35 -42.34 -39.40
N LEU A 68 -7.43 -41.41 -39.15
CA LEU A 68 -7.68 -40.35 -38.17
C LEU A 68 -8.71 -39.36 -38.72
N LYS A 69 -9.88 -39.30 -38.08
CA LYS A 69 -11.00 -38.41 -38.43
C LYS A 69 -11.79 -38.06 -37.16
N PRO A 70 -12.67 -37.05 -37.18
CA PRO A 70 -13.44 -36.67 -36.00
C PRO A 70 -14.34 -37.79 -35.44
N ASP A 71 -14.81 -38.72 -36.26
CA ASP A 71 -15.57 -39.90 -35.80
C ASP A 71 -14.74 -40.82 -34.90
N ASN A 72 -13.43 -40.83 -35.14
CA ASN A 72 -12.44 -41.69 -34.47
C ASN A 72 -11.72 -40.97 -33.32
N ILE A 73 -12.14 -39.75 -32.98
CA ILE A 73 -11.72 -39.06 -31.76
C ILE A 73 -12.91 -39.04 -30.82
N LEU A 74 -12.87 -39.90 -29.81
CA LEU A 74 -13.92 -40.01 -28.82
C LEU A 74 -13.62 -39.13 -27.61
N LEU A 75 -14.66 -38.63 -26.98
CA LEU A 75 -14.54 -37.71 -25.85
C LEU A 75 -15.12 -38.34 -24.59
N ASP A 76 -14.29 -38.40 -23.57
CA ASP A 76 -14.74 -38.81 -22.24
C ASP A 76 -15.60 -37.70 -21.59
N LYS A 77 -16.07 -37.96 -20.38
CA LYS A 77 -16.92 -37.04 -19.60
C LYS A 77 -16.28 -35.66 -19.38
N ASP A 78 -14.94 -35.56 -19.38
CA ASP A 78 -14.17 -34.37 -19.09
C ASP A 78 -13.67 -33.67 -20.37
N MET A 79 -14.24 -34.06 -21.52
CA MET A 79 -13.87 -33.58 -22.86
C MET A 79 -12.41 -33.86 -23.24
N VAL A 80 -11.80 -34.89 -22.64
CA VAL A 80 -10.46 -35.35 -23.02
C VAL A 80 -10.61 -36.23 -24.27
N PRO A 81 -9.88 -35.93 -25.36
CA PRO A 81 -9.93 -36.73 -26.57
C PRO A 81 -9.17 -38.04 -26.40
N LYS A 82 -9.71 -39.12 -26.95
CA LYS A 82 -9.04 -40.41 -27.11
C LYS A 82 -9.19 -40.86 -28.55
N ILE A 83 -8.07 -41.26 -29.13
CA ILE A 83 -8.03 -41.82 -30.48
C ILE A 83 -8.57 -43.25 -30.40
N ALA A 84 -9.53 -43.56 -31.26
CA ALA A 84 -10.23 -44.83 -31.30
C ALA A 84 -10.29 -45.34 -32.75
N ASP A 85 -10.74 -46.59 -32.90
CA ASP A 85 -10.85 -47.28 -34.19
C ASP A 85 -9.52 -47.44 -34.94
N PHE A 86 -8.71 -48.37 -34.43
CA PHE A 86 -7.42 -48.75 -35.02
C PHE A 86 -7.55 -49.80 -36.13
N GLY A 87 -8.74 -49.99 -36.72
CA GLY A 87 -9.00 -51.04 -37.71
C GLY A 87 -8.12 -50.96 -38.96
N LEU A 88 -7.68 -49.75 -39.32
CA LEU A 88 -6.77 -49.51 -40.44
C LEU A 88 -5.32 -49.25 -40.00
N SER A 89 -5.03 -49.28 -38.69
CA SER A 89 -3.72 -48.93 -38.18
C SER A 89 -2.65 -49.97 -38.51
N ARG A 90 -1.38 -49.53 -38.51
CA ARG A 90 -0.22 -50.36 -38.84
C ARG A 90 0.90 -50.14 -37.83
N ILE A 91 1.42 -51.25 -37.29
CA ILE A 91 2.62 -51.26 -36.46
C ILE A 91 3.84 -51.30 -37.39
N ILE A 92 4.78 -50.39 -37.17
CA ILE A 92 5.98 -50.25 -38.01
C ILE A 92 7.19 -50.84 -37.28
N HIS A 93 7.41 -52.13 -37.52
CA HIS A 93 8.63 -52.82 -37.09
C HIS A 93 9.86 -52.20 -37.78
N ASN A 94 10.97 -52.07 -37.03
CA ASN A 94 12.28 -51.57 -37.50
C ASN A 94 12.37 -50.09 -37.92
N LYS A 95 11.34 -49.27 -37.62
CA LYS A 95 11.34 -47.80 -37.87
C LYS A 95 11.62 -47.38 -39.32
N GLU A 96 11.25 -48.19 -40.30
CA GLU A 96 11.31 -47.79 -41.71
C GLU A 96 10.42 -46.53 -41.93
N PRO A 97 10.93 -45.48 -42.59
CA PRO A 97 10.25 -44.19 -42.66
C PRO A 97 8.97 -44.23 -43.52
N THR A 98 8.92 -45.12 -44.51
CA THR A 98 7.83 -45.22 -45.51
C THR A 98 7.58 -46.67 -45.91
N ARG A 99 6.33 -47.04 -46.19
CA ARG A 99 5.91 -48.37 -46.71
C ARG A 99 4.86 -48.21 -47.80
N ILE A 100 4.79 -49.14 -48.76
CA ILE A 100 3.76 -49.12 -49.81
C ILE A 100 2.66 -50.14 -49.48
N THR A 101 1.40 -49.70 -49.41
CA THR A 101 0.25 -50.62 -49.31
C THR A 101 -0.32 -50.96 -50.67
N GLN A 102 -0.71 -52.22 -50.86
CA GLN A 102 -1.43 -52.67 -52.05
C GLN A 102 -2.94 -52.42 -51.97
N ASN A 103 -3.45 -52.09 -50.78
CA ASN A 103 -4.88 -51.86 -50.51
C ASN A 103 -5.08 -50.50 -49.82
N PRO A 104 -5.22 -49.39 -50.57
CA PRO A 104 -5.37 -48.05 -50.01
C PRO A 104 -6.83 -47.82 -49.55
N TYR A 105 -7.14 -48.21 -48.31
CA TYR A 105 -8.42 -47.90 -47.65
C TYR A 105 -8.32 -46.64 -46.76
N GLY A 106 -9.43 -45.96 -46.51
CA GLY A 106 -9.52 -44.84 -45.56
C GLY A 106 -10.60 -43.83 -45.95
N THR A 107 -10.74 -42.77 -45.15
CA THR A 107 -11.83 -41.80 -45.30
C THR A 107 -11.47 -40.65 -46.25
N GLN A 108 -12.29 -40.45 -47.29
CA GLN A 108 -12.11 -39.38 -48.27
C GLN A 108 -12.09 -37.99 -47.60
N GLY A 109 -11.11 -37.16 -47.97
CA GLY A 109 -10.90 -35.82 -47.40
C GLY A 109 -9.97 -35.79 -46.18
N TYR A 110 -9.53 -36.94 -45.66
CA TYR A 110 -8.50 -37.05 -44.62
C TYR A 110 -7.22 -37.75 -45.11
N GLN A 111 -7.20 -38.17 -46.37
CA GLN A 111 -6.09 -38.86 -47.02
C GLN A 111 -5.20 -37.87 -47.80
N PRO A 112 -3.87 -37.91 -47.65
CA PRO A 112 -2.95 -37.10 -48.44
C PRO A 112 -2.71 -37.73 -49.82
N ARG A 113 -2.24 -36.92 -50.79
CA ARG A 113 -2.06 -37.35 -52.19
C ARG A 113 -1.07 -38.49 -52.37
N GLU A 114 0.05 -38.49 -51.65
CA GLU A 114 1.04 -39.57 -51.77
C GLU A 114 0.48 -40.95 -51.38
N TYR A 115 -0.54 -41.00 -50.53
CA TYR A 115 -1.23 -42.26 -50.24
C TYR A 115 -2.19 -42.66 -51.36
N ILE A 116 -2.90 -41.69 -51.94
CA ILE A 116 -3.88 -41.91 -53.01
C ILE A 116 -3.18 -42.34 -54.30
N ASP A 117 -2.08 -41.69 -54.64
CA ASP A 117 -1.40 -41.83 -55.94
C ASP A 117 -0.43 -43.02 -55.97
N SER A 118 0.27 -43.30 -54.86
CA SER A 118 1.32 -44.33 -54.81
C SER A 118 1.19 -45.35 -53.67
N GLY A 119 0.14 -45.25 -52.84
CA GLY A 119 -0.06 -46.15 -51.70
C GLY A 119 0.97 -45.96 -50.59
N GLU A 120 1.66 -44.82 -50.53
CA GLU A 120 2.72 -44.57 -49.54
C GLU A 120 2.15 -44.28 -48.16
N ILE A 121 2.59 -45.07 -47.17
CA ILE A 121 2.25 -44.95 -45.76
C ILE A 121 3.49 -44.46 -45.00
N SER A 122 3.30 -43.36 -44.26
CA SER A 122 4.27 -42.85 -43.28
C SER A 122 3.53 -42.16 -42.14
N GLY A 123 4.25 -41.80 -41.07
CA GLY A 123 3.67 -41.00 -39.98
C GLY A 123 3.11 -39.66 -40.46
N LYS A 124 3.56 -39.15 -41.62
CA LYS A 124 3.04 -37.91 -42.24
C LYS A 124 1.61 -38.02 -42.76
N PHE A 125 1.10 -39.24 -42.92
CA PHE A 125 -0.30 -39.48 -43.22
C PHE A 125 -1.18 -38.94 -42.09
N ASP A 126 -0.95 -39.39 -40.85
CA ASP A 126 -1.80 -38.98 -39.73
C ASP A 126 -1.61 -37.49 -39.39
N ILE A 127 -0.44 -36.91 -39.69
CA ILE A 127 -0.22 -35.46 -39.58
C ILE A 127 -1.14 -34.68 -40.52
N PHE A 128 -1.28 -35.14 -41.78
CA PHE A 128 -2.21 -34.52 -42.72
C PHE A 128 -3.64 -34.60 -42.21
N SER A 129 -4.08 -35.80 -41.80
CA SER A 129 -5.42 -35.99 -41.25
C SER A 129 -5.67 -35.13 -40.00
N LEU A 130 -4.68 -35.01 -39.11
CA LEU A 130 -4.70 -34.14 -37.93
C LEU A 130 -4.88 -32.67 -38.32
N GLY A 131 -4.18 -32.19 -39.35
CA GLY A 131 -4.32 -30.83 -39.87
C GLY A 131 -5.74 -30.51 -40.30
N VAL A 132 -6.38 -31.43 -41.03
CA VAL A 132 -7.80 -31.30 -41.43
C VAL A 132 -8.73 -31.23 -40.22
N ILE A 133 -8.48 -32.05 -39.20
CA ILE A 133 -9.25 -32.07 -37.95
C ILE A 133 -9.10 -30.73 -37.20
N MET A 134 -7.87 -30.25 -37.03
CA MET A 134 -7.59 -28.98 -36.36
C MET A 134 -8.30 -27.81 -37.05
N ILE A 135 -8.26 -27.75 -38.39
CA ILE A 135 -8.98 -26.73 -39.17
C ILE A 135 -10.48 -26.81 -38.85
N ARG A 136 -11.08 -28.00 -38.85
CA ARG A 136 -12.51 -28.16 -38.54
C ARG A 136 -12.86 -27.79 -37.10
N VAL A 137 -12.01 -28.12 -36.12
CA VAL A 137 -12.25 -27.77 -34.70
C VAL A 137 -12.20 -26.26 -34.47
N VAL A 138 -11.25 -25.56 -35.11
CA VAL A 138 -11.09 -24.12 -34.94
C VAL A 138 -12.11 -23.33 -35.78
N SER A 139 -12.36 -23.72 -37.03
CA SER A 139 -13.13 -22.90 -37.99
C SER A 139 -14.53 -23.44 -38.32
N GLY A 140 -14.88 -24.64 -37.83
CA GLY A 140 -16.18 -25.28 -38.06
C GLY A 140 -16.22 -26.16 -39.32
N PRO A 141 -17.38 -26.80 -39.61
CA PRO A 141 -17.49 -27.85 -40.64
C PRO A 141 -17.21 -27.38 -42.07
N LYS A 142 -17.51 -26.10 -42.41
CA LYS A 142 -17.20 -25.49 -43.71
C LYS A 142 -15.77 -24.92 -43.79
N GLY A 143 -14.95 -25.13 -42.76
CA GLY A 143 -13.62 -24.57 -42.63
C GLY A 143 -12.59 -25.10 -43.61
N TYR A 144 -12.52 -26.42 -43.78
CA TYR A 144 -11.53 -27.05 -44.64
C TYR A 144 -11.76 -26.83 -46.16
N PRO A 145 -13.00 -26.86 -46.69
CA PRO A 145 -13.24 -26.46 -48.08
C PRO A 145 -12.84 -25.01 -48.34
N LYS A 146 -13.19 -24.08 -47.43
CA LYS A 146 -12.78 -22.67 -47.54
C LYS A 146 -11.28 -22.48 -47.50
N CYS A 147 -10.57 -23.29 -46.72
CA CYS A 147 -9.10 -23.29 -46.65
C CYS A 147 -8.44 -23.60 -48.01
N LEU A 148 -9.12 -24.31 -48.93
CA LEU A 148 -8.60 -24.64 -50.25
C LEU A 148 -8.83 -23.53 -51.29
N ASP A 149 -9.80 -22.64 -51.05
CA ASP A 149 -10.26 -21.62 -52.00
C ASP A 149 -9.61 -20.23 -51.80
N MET A 150 -8.82 -20.04 -50.74
CA MET A 150 -8.23 -18.74 -50.36
C MET A 150 -6.79 -18.87 -49.86
N CYS A 151 -6.07 -17.74 -49.78
CA CYS A 151 -4.71 -17.73 -49.25
C CYS A 151 -4.69 -17.83 -47.70
N LEU A 152 -3.57 -18.27 -47.13
CA LEU A 152 -3.40 -18.51 -45.69
C LEU A 152 -3.76 -17.27 -44.84
N ASP A 153 -3.29 -16.09 -45.23
CA ASP A 153 -3.50 -14.87 -44.45
C ASP A 153 -5.00 -14.49 -44.40
N GLU A 154 -5.71 -14.60 -45.52
CA GLU A 154 -7.15 -14.33 -45.59
C GLU A 154 -7.96 -15.29 -44.71
N PHE A 155 -7.58 -16.58 -44.72
CA PHE A 155 -8.23 -17.59 -43.89
C PHE A 155 -7.99 -17.36 -42.40
N VAL A 156 -6.73 -17.11 -42.01
CA VAL A 156 -6.34 -16.86 -40.61
C VAL A 156 -7.07 -15.64 -40.05
N ASP A 157 -7.11 -14.54 -40.79
CA ASP A 157 -7.77 -13.31 -40.35
C ASP A 157 -9.27 -13.50 -40.15
N GLN A 158 -9.92 -14.25 -41.05
CA GLN A 158 -11.35 -14.53 -40.95
C GLN A 158 -11.69 -15.36 -39.70
N VAL A 159 -10.91 -16.39 -39.41
CA VAL A 159 -11.16 -17.26 -38.26
C VAL A 159 -10.82 -16.53 -36.96
N GLN A 160 -9.74 -15.75 -36.92
CA GLN A 160 -9.36 -14.96 -35.74
C GLN A 160 -10.42 -13.91 -35.39
N ARG A 161 -10.97 -13.20 -36.39
CA ARG A 161 -12.07 -12.24 -36.20
C ARG A 161 -13.32 -12.90 -35.58
N ASN A 162 -13.70 -14.09 -36.06
CA ASN A 162 -14.84 -14.82 -35.53
C ASN A 162 -14.64 -15.21 -34.05
N TRP A 163 -13.45 -15.70 -33.69
CA TRP A 163 -13.13 -16.07 -32.31
C TRP A 163 -13.03 -14.87 -31.37
N ARG A 164 -12.45 -13.76 -31.83
CA ARG A 164 -12.37 -12.51 -31.06
C ARG A 164 -13.76 -12.04 -30.63
N ASN A 165 -14.70 -11.98 -31.57
CA ASN A 165 -16.08 -11.58 -31.27
C ASN A 165 -16.74 -12.49 -30.23
N ARG A 166 -16.48 -13.80 -30.27
CA ARG A 166 -17.02 -14.78 -29.33
C ARG A 166 -16.36 -14.72 -27.94
N LEU A 167 -15.05 -14.51 -27.88
CA LEU A 167 -14.28 -14.39 -26.65
C LEU A 167 -14.63 -13.10 -25.89
N GLN A 168 -14.82 -11.99 -26.60
CA GLN A 168 -15.27 -10.72 -26.02
C GLN A 168 -16.65 -10.82 -25.36
N ALA A 169 -17.52 -11.72 -25.84
CA ALA A 169 -18.81 -11.99 -25.21
C ALA A 169 -18.69 -12.84 -23.92
N THR A 170 -17.57 -13.53 -23.69
CA THR A 170 -17.38 -14.49 -22.59
C THR A 170 -16.47 -13.94 -21.47
N TYR A 171 -15.42 -13.19 -21.83
CA TYR A 171 -14.40 -12.71 -20.91
C TYR A 171 -14.40 -11.18 -20.83
N SER A 172 -14.45 -10.64 -19.61
CA SER A 172 -14.42 -9.19 -19.37
C SER A 172 -13.01 -8.57 -19.46
N SER A 173 -11.95 -9.40 -19.45
CA SER A 173 -10.56 -8.94 -19.49
C SER A 173 -10.02 -8.90 -20.91
N GLY A 174 -9.71 -7.69 -21.41
CA GLY A 174 -9.17 -7.49 -22.75
C GLY A 174 -7.84 -8.20 -23.02
N SER A 175 -6.96 -8.34 -22.02
CA SER A 175 -5.64 -8.98 -22.20
C SER A 175 -5.74 -10.50 -22.37
N LEU A 176 -6.70 -11.15 -21.71
CA LEU A 176 -6.93 -12.59 -21.83
C LEU A 176 -7.57 -12.92 -23.18
N VAL A 177 -8.46 -12.05 -23.66
CA VAL A 177 -9.05 -12.14 -25.00
C VAL A 177 -7.95 -12.07 -26.07
N GLU A 178 -6.99 -11.14 -25.95
CA GLU A 178 -5.86 -11.06 -26.89
C GLU A 178 -4.98 -12.32 -26.88
N ALA A 179 -4.69 -12.87 -25.70
CA ALA A 179 -3.86 -14.07 -25.56
C ALA A 179 -4.55 -15.29 -26.20
N TYR A 180 -5.85 -15.48 -25.97
CA TYR A 180 -6.61 -16.52 -26.65
C TYR A 180 -6.73 -16.28 -28.16
N CYS A 181 -6.88 -15.03 -28.61
CA CYS A 181 -6.84 -14.70 -30.03
C CYS A 181 -5.49 -15.03 -30.68
N HIS A 182 -4.38 -14.91 -29.94
CA HIS A 182 -3.06 -15.35 -30.39
C HIS A 182 -2.98 -16.88 -30.47
N GLN A 183 -3.51 -17.59 -29.48
CA GLN A 183 -3.57 -19.07 -29.47
C GLN A 183 -4.40 -19.62 -30.63
N VAL A 184 -5.54 -19.01 -30.93
CA VAL A 184 -6.37 -19.33 -32.11
C VAL A 184 -5.56 -19.21 -33.39
N LYS A 185 -4.90 -18.05 -33.57
CA LYS A 185 -4.10 -17.75 -34.77
C LYS A 185 -3.04 -18.83 -35.02
N THR A 186 -2.29 -19.19 -33.99
CA THR A 186 -1.20 -20.15 -34.17
C THR A 186 -1.69 -21.58 -34.36
N CYS A 187 -2.81 -21.99 -33.74
CA CYS A 187 -3.41 -23.30 -34.01
C CYS A 187 -3.78 -23.46 -35.50
N ILE A 188 -4.28 -22.40 -36.13
CA ILE A 188 -4.64 -22.42 -37.56
C ILE A 188 -3.39 -22.49 -38.42
N GLN A 189 -2.36 -21.70 -38.12
CA GLN A 189 -1.09 -21.72 -38.85
C GLN A 189 -0.41 -23.10 -38.77
N LEU A 190 -0.47 -23.75 -37.61
CA LEU A 190 0.01 -25.13 -37.45
C LEU A 190 -0.80 -26.12 -38.27
N ALA A 191 -2.13 -26.01 -38.21
CA ALA A 191 -3.02 -26.89 -38.95
C ALA A 191 -2.80 -26.78 -40.47
N TRP A 192 -2.54 -25.56 -40.96
CA TRP A 192 -2.18 -25.32 -42.36
C TRP A 192 -0.88 -26.03 -42.75
N LEU A 193 0.17 -25.90 -41.94
CA LEU A 193 1.45 -26.59 -42.19
C LEU A 193 1.30 -28.12 -42.20
N CYS A 194 0.33 -28.66 -41.47
CA CYS A 194 0.06 -30.09 -41.45
C CYS A 194 -0.57 -30.61 -42.75
N VAL A 195 -1.29 -29.76 -43.49
CA VAL A 195 -1.96 -30.13 -44.75
C VAL A 195 -1.17 -29.77 -46.01
N GLU A 196 0.10 -29.38 -45.86
CA GLU A 196 1.01 -29.11 -46.99
C GLU A 196 1.09 -30.29 -47.97
N GLU A 197 1.08 -30.01 -49.28
CA GLU A 197 1.10 -31.07 -50.30
C GLU A 197 2.37 -31.92 -50.21
N ASP A 198 3.54 -31.28 -50.02
CA ASP A 198 4.81 -31.97 -49.83
C ASP A 198 4.92 -32.53 -48.40
N SER A 199 4.86 -33.86 -48.28
CA SER A 199 4.91 -34.58 -47.00
C SER A 199 6.19 -34.29 -46.19
N LYS A 200 7.29 -33.89 -46.84
CA LYS A 200 8.55 -33.53 -46.16
C LYS A 200 8.48 -32.16 -45.47
N LYS A 201 7.64 -31.25 -45.95
CA LYS A 201 7.43 -29.91 -45.35
C LYS A 201 6.50 -29.95 -44.16
N ARG A 202 5.62 -30.96 -44.07
CA ARG A 202 4.74 -31.14 -42.92
C ARG A 202 5.58 -31.27 -41.65
N PRO A 203 5.20 -30.67 -40.52
CA PRO A 203 5.93 -30.84 -39.27
C PRO A 203 5.83 -32.30 -38.78
N ASN A 204 6.70 -32.69 -37.85
CA ASN A 204 6.48 -33.91 -37.08
C ASN A 204 5.51 -33.59 -35.92
N ILE A 205 4.87 -34.61 -35.37
CA ILE A 205 3.93 -34.43 -34.26
C ILE A 205 4.59 -33.80 -33.03
N GLY A 206 5.87 -34.09 -32.80
CA GLY A 206 6.68 -33.47 -31.76
C GLY A 206 6.71 -31.94 -31.84
N LYS A 207 7.01 -31.38 -33.02
CA LYS A 207 7.11 -29.93 -33.28
C LYS A 207 5.76 -29.22 -33.21
N ILE A 208 4.68 -29.90 -33.61
CA ILE A 208 3.31 -29.38 -33.44
C ILE A 208 3.02 -29.25 -31.95
N THR A 209 3.28 -30.32 -31.20
CA THR A 209 3.04 -30.37 -29.75
C THR A 209 3.90 -29.34 -29.01
N GLU A 210 5.16 -29.16 -29.41
CA GLU A 210 6.07 -28.12 -28.88
C GLU A 210 5.49 -26.71 -29.04
N LYS A 211 5.09 -26.33 -30.26
CA LYS A 211 4.49 -25.01 -30.51
C LYS A 211 3.17 -24.79 -29.80
N LEU A 212 2.33 -25.84 -29.65
CA LEU A 212 1.10 -25.74 -28.86
C LEU A 212 1.42 -25.50 -27.36
N ASN A 213 2.48 -26.14 -26.85
CA ASN A 213 2.95 -25.95 -25.48
C ASN A 213 3.51 -24.54 -25.24
N GLU A 214 4.31 -23.99 -26.16
CA GLU A 214 4.88 -22.63 -26.05
C GLU A 214 3.79 -21.56 -25.83
N ILE A 215 2.64 -21.70 -26.50
CA ILE A 215 1.59 -20.68 -26.47
C ILE A 215 0.65 -20.86 -25.27
N GLU A 216 0.42 -22.10 -24.84
CA GLU A 216 -0.21 -22.36 -23.55
C GLU A 216 0.62 -21.78 -22.40
N THR A 217 1.96 -21.81 -22.53
CA THR A 217 2.89 -21.23 -21.55
C THR A 217 2.71 -19.71 -21.45
N ALA A 218 2.59 -18.99 -22.56
CA ALA A 218 2.35 -17.53 -22.57
C ALA A 218 0.99 -17.11 -21.96
N ILE A 219 -0.05 -17.95 -22.05
CA ILE A 219 -1.33 -17.72 -21.32
C ILE A 219 -1.17 -18.06 -19.83
N GLY A 220 -0.33 -19.05 -19.50
CA GLY A 220 0.08 -19.37 -18.13
C GLY A 220 0.70 -18.16 -17.39
N GLU A 221 1.52 -17.36 -18.06
CA GLU A 221 2.10 -16.11 -17.53
C GLU A 221 1.04 -15.03 -17.22
N LEU A 222 -0.06 -14.99 -17.98
CA LEU A 222 -1.20 -14.10 -17.69
C LEU A 222 -2.03 -14.61 -16.49
N CYS A 223 -2.10 -15.93 -16.29
CA CYS A 223 -2.60 -16.56 -15.07
C CYS A 223 -1.67 -16.31 -13.86
N GLU A 224 -0.37 -16.07 -14.06
CA GLU A 224 0.54 -15.64 -12.99
C GLU A 224 0.17 -14.27 -12.40
N LYS A 225 -0.39 -13.36 -13.20
CA LYS A 225 -1.02 -12.12 -12.69
C LYS A 225 -2.23 -12.40 -11.79
N TYR A 226 -2.91 -13.53 -11.96
CA TYR A 226 -3.96 -14.01 -11.06
C TYR A 226 -3.38 -14.71 -9.82
N ILE A 227 -2.23 -15.38 -9.96
CA ILE A 227 -1.40 -15.85 -8.85
C ILE A 227 -0.87 -14.66 -8.01
N ALA A 228 -0.73 -13.47 -8.59
CA ALA A 228 -0.49 -12.24 -7.83
C ALA A 228 -1.63 -11.82 -6.88
N ARG A 229 -2.77 -12.50 -6.95
CA ARG A 229 -3.86 -12.41 -5.98
C ARG A 229 -3.71 -13.45 -4.85
N LEU A 230 -3.05 -14.58 -5.13
CA LEU A 230 -2.54 -15.53 -4.13
C LEU A 230 -1.30 -14.99 -3.39
N LEU A 231 -0.56 -14.04 -3.99
CA LEU A 231 0.52 -13.25 -3.38
C LEU A 231 0.10 -12.51 -2.09
N GLY A 232 -1.20 -12.32 -1.84
CA GLY A 232 -1.73 -11.77 -0.58
C GLY A 232 -1.69 -12.72 0.63
N LEU A 233 -1.18 -13.95 0.48
CA LEU A 233 -1.19 -15.00 1.52
C LEU A 233 0.21 -15.34 2.10
N SER A 234 1.27 -14.62 1.71
CA SER A 234 2.63 -14.65 2.31
C SER A 234 3.43 -15.97 2.21
N PHE A 235 3.44 -16.65 1.05
CA PHE A 235 4.07 -17.97 0.84
C PHE A 235 5.45 -18.00 0.14
N PHE A 236 6.29 -16.97 0.28
CA PHE A 236 7.49 -16.82 -0.56
C PHE A 236 8.82 -16.77 0.21
N GLN A 237 9.92 -17.15 -0.46
CA GLN A 237 11.32 -17.09 0.00
C GLN A 237 12.11 -16.07 -0.84
N HIS A 238 13.17 -15.43 -0.34
CA HIS A 238 13.78 -14.30 -1.07
C HIS A 238 14.49 -14.68 -2.38
N SER A 239 14.29 -13.87 -3.43
CA SER A 239 15.15 -13.80 -4.62
C SER A 239 15.41 -12.33 -5.01
N ALA A 240 16.42 -12.07 -5.85
CA ALA A 240 16.94 -10.73 -6.11
C ALA A 240 15.96 -9.83 -6.91
N SER A 241 15.88 -8.55 -6.51
CA SER A 241 14.93 -7.55 -7.04
C SER A 241 15.31 -6.97 -8.40
N PRO A 242 14.35 -6.79 -9.34
CA PRO A 242 14.41 -5.73 -10.34
C PRO A 242 13.86 -4.41 -9.75
N THR A 243 14.72 -3.40 -9.80
CA THR A 243 14.57 -1.97 -9.46
C THR A 243 13.18 -1.34 -9.70
N GLY A 244 12.62 -0.63 -8.70
CA GLY A 244 11.47 0.29 -8.92
C GLY A 244 10.74 0.82 -7.67
N ASP A 245 11.12 2.04 -7.25
CA ASP A 245 10.55 3.08 -6.36
C ASP A 245 9.14 2.98 -5.70
N ARG A 246 9.09 3.10 -4.35
CA ARG A 246 8.23 4.00 -3.54
C ARG A 246 8.79 4.20 -2.11
N GLU A 247 8.78 5.44 -1.61
CA GLU A 247 9.06 5.79 -0.20
C GLU A 247 7.96 5.31 0.74
N ASP A 248 8.29 4.28 1.51
CA ASP A 248 8.01 4.04 2.95
C ASP A 248 8.11 2.53 3.27
N ASP A 249 8.38 1.71 2.26
CA ASP A 249 8.76 0.30 2.46
C ASP A 249 10.29 0.14 2.49
N VAL A 250 10.77 -0.30 3.65
CA VAL A 250 12.05 -0.99 3.82
C VAL A 250 12.18 -2.02 2.69
N ALA A 251 13.23 -1.91 1.86
CA ALA A 251 13.65 -2.85 0.81
C ALA A 251 12.67 -4.02 0.57
N ALA A 252 11.71 -3.83 -0.35
CA ALA A 252 10.80 -4.90 -0.77
C ALA A 252 11.64 -6.08 -1.26
N THR A 253 11.71 -7.09 -0.43
CA THR A 253 12.50 -8.27 -0.69
C THR A 253 11.73 -9.07 -1.74
N VAL A 254 12.30 -9.26 -2.92
CA VAL A 254 11.66 -10.12 -3.93
C VAL A 254 11.64 -11.54 -3.39
N PHE A 255 10.59 -12.25 -3.75
CA PHE A 255 10.07 -13.39 -3.04
C PHE A 255 9.69 -14.42 -4.13
N THR A 256 10.47 -15.50 -4.30
CA THR A 256 10.16 -16.67 -5.15
C THR A 256 9.26 -17.66 -4.42
N MET A 257 8.30 -18.21 -5.15
CA MET A 257 7.33 -19.17 -4.61
C MET A 257 8.09 -20.42 -4.20
N HIS A 258 7.91 -20.87 -2.96
CA HIS A 258 8.56 -22.10 -2.50
C HIS A 258 8.18 -23.27 -3.42
N ASP A 259 9.13 -24.11 -3.84
CA ASP A 259 8.90 -25.29 -4.71
C ASP A 259 7.71 -26.17 -4.28
N LEU A 260 7.38 -26.22 -2.98
CA LEU A 260 6.18 -26.90 -2.47
C LEU A 260 4.85 -26.29 -2.88
N VAL A 261 4.81 -24.97 -2.99
CA VAL A 261 3.60 -24.23 -3.34
C VAL A 261 3.42 -24.23 -4.86
N HIS A 262 4.51 -24.29 -5.61
CA HIS A 262 4.49 -24.66 -7.03
C HIS A 262 3.95 -26.09 -7.22
N ASP A 263 4.42 -27.07 -6.43
CA ASP A 263 3.88 -28.44 -6.42
C ASP A 263 2.41 -28.51 -5.97
N LEU A 264 1.99 -27.67 -5.02
CA LEU A 264 0.62 -27.57 -4.50
C LEU A 264 -0.33 -26.86 -5.48
N ALA A 265 0.11 -25.78 -6.13
CA ALA A 265 -0.65 -25.09 -7.17
C ALA A 265 -0.89 -26.04 -8.35
N ARG A 266 0.14 -26.82 -8.71
CA ARG A 266 0.05 -27.89 -9.72
C ARG A 266 -0.89 -29.04 -9.30
N SER A 267 -1.10 -29.26 -8.00
CA SER A 267 -1.99 -30.31 -7.47
C SER A 267 -3.43 -29.86 -7.18
N ILE A 268 -3.64 -28.57 -6.87
CA ILE A 268 -4.96 -27.94 -6.65
C ILE A 268 -5.67 -27.67 -7.98
N MET A 269 -4.93 -27.47 -9.08
CA MET A 269 -5.51 -27.33 -10.42
C MET A 269 -6.34 -28.55 -10.91
N LEU A 270 -6.44 -29.62 -10.12
CA LEU A 270 -7.28 -30.79 -10.40
C LEU A 270 -8.31 -31.14 -9.30
N PHE A 271 -8.33 -30.50 -8.11
CA PHE A 271 -9.27 -30.88 -7.03
C PHE A 271 -9.74 -29.72 -6.15
N GLU A 272 -11.03 -29.78 -5.81
CA GLU A 272 -11.82 -28.77 -5.10
C GLU A 272 -11.22 -28.30 -3.75
N ILE A 273 -11.65 -27.10 -3.32
CA ILE A 273 -11.33 -26.42 -2.05
C ILE A 273 -12.44 -26.69 -1.02
N ILE A 274 -12.08 -27.02 0.23
CA ILE A 274 -13.04 -26.95 1.36
C ILE A 274 -13.02 -25.54 1.93
N ASP A 275 -14.17 -24.86 1.84
CA ASP A 275 -14.45 -23.56 2.46
C ASP A 275 -15.58 -23.75 3.48
N ALA A 276 -15.24 -23.76 4.76
CA ALA A 276 -16.20 -23.96 5.86
C ALA A 276 -17.16 -22.77 6.07
N SER A 277 -16.98 -21.65 5.37
CA SER A 277 -17.90 -20.50 5.39
C SER A 277 -19.14 -20.71 4.52
N LYS A 278 -19.12 -21.70 3.62
CA LYS A 278 -20.25 -22.07 2.78
C LYS A 278 -20.90 -23.32 3.37
N GLN A 279 -22.15 -23.22 3.82
CA GLN A 279 -22.97 -24.40 4.10
C GLN A 279 -23.23 -25.13 2.78
N CYS A 280 -22.33 -26.01 2.39
CA CYS A 280 -22.53 -26.91 1.27
C CYS A 280 -22.59 -28.34 1.79
N ASN A 281 -23.75 -28.98 1.62
CA ASN A 281 -23.87 -30.43 1.66
C ASN A 281 -23.08 -30.99 0.48
N THR A 282 -21.83 -31.43 0.69
CA THR A 282 -21.01 -32.02 -0.37
C THR A 282 -20.66 -33.46 -0.04
N GLY A 283 -21.31 -34.38 -0.76
CA GLY A 283 -20.92 -35.77 -0.80
C GLY A 283 -19.67 -35.97 -1.67
N GLY A 284 -18.65 -36.65 -1.12
CA GLY A 284 -17.76 -37.52 -1.90
C GLY A 284 -16.45 -36.96 -2.49
N SER A 285 -16.13 -35.67 -2.46
CA SER A 285 -14.88 -35.16 -3.08
C SER A 285 -13.63 -35.27 -2.18
N ARG A 286 -12.46 -35.55 -2.81
CA ARG A 286 -11.13 -35.64 -2.16
C ARG A 286 -10.42 -34.28 -2.24
N PHE A 287 -10.53 -33.49 -1.18
CA PHE A 287 -9.95 -32.15 -1.12
C PHE A 287 -8.49 -32.15 -0.66
N GLN A 288 -7.62 -31.39 -1.33
CA GLN A 288 -6.19 -31.28 -1.00
C GLN A 288 -5.83 -29.99 -0.25
N PHE A 289 -6.69 -28.96 -0.32
CA PHE A 289 -6.56 -27.71 0.42
C PHE A 289 -7.77 -27.51 1.34
N ALA A 290 -7.51 -27.17 2.60
CA ALA A 290 -8.53 -26.92 3.60
C ALA A 290 -8.39 -25.52 4.19
N LEU A 291 -9.46 -24.74 4.09
CA LEU A 291 -9.61 -23.43 4.73
C LEU A 291 -10.71 -23.54 5.79
N LEU A 292 -10.31 -23.46 7.06
CA LEU A 292 -11.19 -23.74 8.19
C LEU A 292 -11.41 -22.50 9.05
N ASN A 293 -12.62 -22.36 9.60
CA ASN A 293 -12.97 -21.26 10.50
C ASN A 293 -12.82 -21.59 12.00
N ASP A 294 -12.53 -22.84 12.34
CA ASP A 294 -12.52 -23.31 13.72
C ASP A 294 -11.35 -24.29 13.97
N CYS A 295 -10.34 -23.80 14.69
CA CYS A 295 -9.12 -24.54 15.03
C CYS A 295 -9.24 -25.41 16.30
N THR A 296 -10.38 -25.37 16.99
CA THR A 296 -10.63 -26.18 18.20
C THR A 296 -11.06 -27.61 17.87
N LYS A 297 -11.56 -27.85 16.66
CA LYS A 297 -12.06 -29.16 16.23
C LYS A 297 -11.02 -29.90 15.39
N PRO A 298 -11.00 -31.25 15.47
CA PRO A 298 -10.06 -32.03 14.69
C PRO A 298 -10.43 -32.06 13.21
N LEU A 299 -9.46 -32.13 12.30
CA LEU A 299 -9.71 -32.09 10.84
C LEU A 299 -10.78 -33.08 10.35
N LYS A 300 -10.90 -34.24 11.01
CA LYS A 300 -11.94 -35.26 10.78
C LYS A 300 -13.39 -34.76 10.97
N SER A 301 -13.62 -33.65 11.68
CA SER A 301 -14.97 -33.06 11.82
C SER A 301 -15.37 -32.24 10.60
N PHE A 302 -14.41 -31.84 9.76
CA PHE A 302 -14.63 -31.02 8.58
C PHE A 302 -14.55 -31.81 7.27
N THR A 303 -13.94 -33.00 7.29
CA THR A 303 -13.80 -33.85 6.11
C THR A 303 -13.77 -35.34 6.46
N GLN A 304 -14.39 -36.16 5.60
CA GLN A 304 -14.34 -37.63 5.68
C GLN A 304 -12.96 -38.18 5.26
N TYR A 305 -12.13 -37.38 4.57
CA TYR A 305 -10.80 -37.77 4.07
C TYR A 305 -9.66 -36.86 4.57
N PRO A 306 -9.44 -36.72 5.88
CA PRO A 306 -8.45 -35.80 6.44
C PRO A 306 -7.00 -36.12 6.03
N THR A 307 -6.73 -37.36 5.60
CA THR A 307 -5.42 -37.79 5.07
C THR A 307 -5.13 -37.31 3.65
N ALA A 308 -6.14 -36.83 2.91
CA ALA A 308 -5.98 -36.29 1.56
C ALA A 308 -5.47 -34.83 1.58
N VAL A 309 -5.63 -34.12 2.71
CA VAL A 309 -5.22 -32.72 2.85
C VAL A 309 -3.69 -32.59 2.79
N ARG A 310 -3.21 -31.61 2.02
CA ARG A 310 -1.80 -31.27 1.80
C ARG A 310 -1.46 -29.87 2.29
N ALA A 311 -2.44 -28.96 2.32
CA ALA A 311 -2.28 -27.62 2.86
C ALA A 311 -3.48 -27.24 3.74
N LEU A 312 -3.20 -26.61 4.88
CA LEU A 312 -4.19 -26.24 5.88
C LEU A 312 -3.95 -24.80 6.36
N ARG A 313 -5.01 -23.99 6.28
CA ARG A 313 -5.08 -22.63 6.83
C ARG A 313 -6.34 -22.45 7.66
N PHE A 314 -6.24 -21.66 8.72
CA PHE A 314 -7.40 -21.21 9.49
C PHE A 314 -7.68 -19.73 9.24
N HIS A 315 -8.95 -19.32 9.22
CA HIS A 315 -9.37 -17.92 9.10
C HIS A 315 -10.33 -17.52 10.23
N GLY A 316 -10.28 -16.25 10.68
CA GLY A 316 -11.28 -15.68 11.59
C GLY A 316 -11.39 -16.37 12.96
N SER A 317 -10.29 -16.90 13.50
CA SER A 317 -10.28 -17.76 14.70
C SER A 317 -9.65 -17.12 15.95
N ASP A 318 -9.68 -15.79 16.05
CA ASP A 318 -8.96 -15.00 17.07
C ASP A 318 -9.36 -15.32 18.53
N GLN A 319 -10.43 -16.08 18.77
CA GLN A 319 -10.92 -16.46 20.11
C GLN A 319 -10.74 -17.96 20.46
N ASN A 320 -10.21 -18.77 19.55
CA ASN A 320 -10.23 -20.24 19.68
C ASN A 320 -8.82 -20.83 19.93
N VAL A 321 -8.70 -21.69 20.94
CA VAL A 321 -7.42 -22.34 21.34
C VAL A 321 -7.15 -23.56 20.46
N LEU A 322 -5.96 -23.61 19.85
CA LEU A 322 -5.52 -24.72 19.01
C LEU A 322 -5.53 -26.06 19.76
N HIS A 323 -6.41 -26.98 19.34
CA HIS A 323 -6.58 -28.27 20.03
C HIS A 323 -5.48 -29.28 19.67
N GLY A 324 -4.97 -30.03 20.66
CA GLY A 324 -3.82 -30.91 20.46
C GLY A 324 -4.06 -32.10 19.50
N ALA A 325 -5.32 -32.47 19.30
CA ALA A 325 -5.72 -33.51 18.35
C ALA A 325 -5.94 -33.00 16.91
N SER A 326 -5.84 -31.69 16.66
CA SER A 326 -6.25 -31.09 15.38
C SER A 326 -5.50 -31.64 14.17
N PHE A 327 -4.28 -32.14 14.38
CA PHE A 327 -3.40 -32.61 13.33
C PHE A 327 -3.25 -34.13 13.23
N LEU A 328 -3.82 -34.91 14.16
CA LEU A 328 -3.58 -36.36 14.24
C LEU A 328 -3.98 -37.12 12.96
N SER A 329 -4.96 -36.60 12.23
CA SER A 329 -5.49 -37.22 11.00
C SER A 329 -4.85 -36.69 9.71
N ALA A 330 -4.03 -35.64 9.74
CA ALA A 330 -3.48 -34.95 8.58
C ALA A 330 -2.07 -35.47 8.17
N LYS A 331 -1.89 -36.79 8.07
CA LYS A 331 -0.57 -37.45 7.99
C LYS A 331 0.36 -36.97 6.85
N TYR A 332 -0.21 -36.43 5.77
CA TYR A 332 0.52 -36.03 4.57
C TYR A 332 0.54 -34.51 4.36
N LEU A 333 0.25 -33.75 5.42
CA LEU A 333 0.27 -32.29 5.37
C LEU A 333 1.68 -31.78 5.04
N CYS A 334 1.78 -30.88 4.07
CA CYS A 334 3.01 -30.25 3.59
C CYS A 334 3.10 -28.77 4.02
N VAL A 335 1.97 -28.08 4.10
CA VAL A 335 1.86 -26.65 4.45
C VAL A 335 0.89 -26.46 5.62
N LEU A 336 1.35 -25.77 6.66
CA LEU A 336 0.54 -25.37 7.80
C LEU A 336 0.67 -23.85 8.05
N ASP A 337 -0.42 -23.11 7.91
CA ASP A 337 -0.49 -21.67 8.15
C ASP A 337 -1.46 -21.37 9.31
N LEU A 338 -0.92 -20.79 10.39
CA LEU A 338 -1.63 -20.45 11.63
C LEU A 338 -1.68 -18.92 11.86
N ASN A 339 -1.49 -18.09 10.83
CA ASN A 339 -1.40 -16.63 10.98
C ASN A 339 -2.60 -15.99 11.71
N GLU A 340 -3.81 -16.51 11.48
CA GLU A 340 -5.07 -16.02 12.06
C GLU A 340 -5.58 -16.90 13.22
N CYS A 341 -4.67 -17.66 13.86
CA CYS A 341 -4.95 -18.48 15.04
C CYS A 341 -4.33 -17.89 16.32
N SER A 342 -5.05 -17.97 17.43
CA SER A 342 -4.45 -17.81 18.76
C SER A 342 -3.76 -19.12 19.18
N VAL A 343 -2.44 -19.19 19.01
CA VAL A 343 -1.64 -20.38 19.32
C VAL A 343 -1.08 -20.30 20.75
N GLN A 344 -1.86 -20.73 21.73
CA GLN A 344 -1.36 -20.81 23.12
C GLN A 344 -0.15 -21.73 23.25
N LYS A 345 -0.16 -22.86 22.53
CA LYS A 345 0.93 -23.84 22.52
C LYS A 345 0.89 -24.69 21.25
N LEU A 346 2.05 -24.87 20.61
CA LEU A 346 2.18 -25.87 19.54
C LEU A 346 2.08 -27.30 20.12
N PRO A 347 1.16 -28.13 19.62
CA PRO A 347 0.92 -29.45 20.21
C PRO A 347 2.00 -30.46 19.83
N LYS A 348 2.26 -31.43 20.73
CA LYS A 348 3.24 -32.51 20.50
C LYS A 348 2.94 -33.35 19.25
N SER A 349 1.68 -33.38 18.81
CA SER A 349 1.23 -34.09 17.62
C SER A 349 1.82 -33.52 16.32
N ILE A 350 2.31 -32.27 16.31
CA ILE A 350 2.94 -31.66 15.13
C ILE A 350 4.13 -32.49 14.62
N GLY A 351 4.86 -33.15 15.52
CA GLY A 351 5.98 -34.02 15.15
C GLY A 351 5.60 -35.29 14.39
N ASN A 352 4.29 -35.59 14.27
CA ASN A 352 3.80 -36.70 13.46
C ASN A 352 3.64 -36.33 11.98
N LEU A 353 3.64 -35.03 11.64
CA LEU A 353 3.42 -34.52 10.29
C LEU A 353 4.70 -34.54 9.45
N LYS A 354 5.26 -35.75 9.24
CA LYS A 354 6.59 -35.96 8.65
C LYS A 354 6.80 -35.40 7.23
N HIS A 355 5.72 -35.00 6.56
CA HIS A 355 5.75 -34.40 5.23
C HIS A 355 5.75 -32.86 5.24
N LEU A 356 5.60 -32.23 6.41
CA LEU A 356 5.62 -30.77 6.51
C LEU A 356 6.95 -30.23 5.99
N ARG A 357 6.81 -29.22 5.14
CA ARG A 357 7.92 -28.44 4.62
C ARG A 357 7.79 -26.94 4.94
N TYR A 358 6.57 -26.46 5.20
CA TYR A 358 6.26 -25.08 5.59
C TYR A 358 5.41 -25.01 6.86
N ILE A 359 5.87 -24.23 7.84
CA ILE A 359 5.12 -23.86 9.05
C ILE A 359 5.19 -22.35 9.27
N ASN A 360 4.04 -21.69 9.28
CA ASN A 360 3.88 -20.32 9.77
C ASN A 360 3.05 -20.33 11.05
N ALA A 361 3.67 -20.03 12.19
CA ALA A 361 3.03 -20.03 13.50
C ALA A 361 3.43 -18.80 14.29
N PRO A 362 2.92 -17.61 13.92
CA PRO A 362 3.26 -16.39 14.63
C PRO A 362 2.55 -16.32 16.00
N ARG A 363 3.10 -15.51 16.91
CA ARG A 363 2.51 -15.15 18.21
C ARG A 363 2.18 -16.36 19.10
N VAL A 364 3.08 -17.34 19.15
CA VAL A 364 2.92 -18.48 20.07
C VAL A 364 3.09 -18.01 21.52
N GLU A 365 2.08 -18.25 22.35
CA GLU A 365 2.03 -17.77 23.75
C GLU A 365 2.63 -18.78 24.75
N HIS A 366 3.46 -19.73 24.29
CA HIS A 366 4.10 -20.73 25.15
C HIS A 366 5.58 -20.44 25.38
N ARG A 367 6.09 -20.80 26.56
CA ARG A 367 7.51 -20.62 26.93
C ARG A 367 8.51 -21.47 26.17
N ALA A 368 8.06 -22.53 25.51
CA ALA A 368 8.92 -23.49 24.82
C ALA A 368 8.26 -24.06 23.57
N ILE A 369 9.05 -24.26 22.53
CA ILE A 369 8.67 -25.01 21.33
C ILE A 369 8.79 -26.51 21.62
N PRO A 370 7.82 -27.35 21.19
CA PRO A 370 7.89 -28.78 21.47
C PRO A 370 9.07 -29.44 20.77
N ASN A 371 9.91 -30.18 21.50
CA ASN A 371 11.08 -30.90 20.97
C ASN A 371 10.75 -31.81 19.77
N CYS A 372 9.51 -32.30 19.65
CA CYS A 372 9.10 -33.12 18.52
C CYS A 372 9.13 -32.38 17.16
N ILE A 373 9.23 -31.05 17.13
CA ILE A 373 9.35 -30.28 15.88
C ILE A 373 10.62 -30.68 15.11
N THR A 374 11.68 -31.12 15.81
CA THR A 374 12.94 -31.56 15.20
C THR A 374 12.80 -32.88 14.43
N LYS A 375 11.67 -33.60 14.59
CA LYS A 375 11.33 -34.79 13.80
C LYS A 375 10.92 -34.46 12.36
N LEU A 376 10.63 -33.19 12.06
CA LEU A 376 10.18 -32.73 10.74
C LEU A 376 11.36 -32.55 9.78
N LYS A 377 12.02 -33.64 9.40
CA LYS A 377 13.27 -33.62 8.60
C LYS A 377 13.15 -33.00 7.21
N LYS A 378 11.92 -32.79 6.70
CA LYS A 378 11.63 -32.15 5.41
C LYS A 378 11.29 -30.66 5.54
N LEU A 379 11.34 -30.11 6.75
CA LEU A 379 11.03 -28.70 7.00
C LEU A 379 12.06 -27.79 6.32
N ILE A 380 11.56 -26.81 5.57
CA ILE A 380 12.36 -25.84 4.82
C ILE A 380 12.08 -24.42 5.34
N TYR A 381 10.84 -24.14 5.72
CA TYR A 381 10.39 -22.85 6.25
C TYR A 381 9.78 -22.99 7.64
N LEU A 382 10.25 -22.18 8.59
CA LEU A 382 9.69 -22.05 9.93
C LEU A 382 9.64 -20.58 10.34
N SER A 383 8.43 -20.04 10.57
CA SER A 383 8.25 -18.75 11.23
C SER A 383 7.57 -18.91 12.59
N LEU A 384 8.16 -18.29 13.61
CA LEU A 384 7.66 -18.16 14.98
C LEU A 384 7.52 -16.68 15.36
N ARG A 385 7.38 -15.79 14.37
CA ARG A 385 7.37 -14.34 14.56
C ARG A 385 6.40 -13.86 15.64
N GLY A 386 6.85 -12.94 16.47
CA GLY A 386 6.06 -12.31 17.53
C GLY A 386 5.77 -13.23 18.72
N SER A 387 6.44 -14.39 18.83
CA SER A 387 6.27 -15.32 19.94
C SER A 387 7.06 -14.87 21.19
N TYR A 388 6.62 -13.76 21.79
CA TYR A 388 7.30 -13.05 22.87
C TYR A 388 7.51 -13.86 24.16
N GLN A 389 6.82 -15.00 24.34
CA GLN A 389 6.96 -15.83 25.55
C GLN A 389 8.06 -16.89 25.45
N ILE A 390 8.55 -17.21 24.25
CA ILE A 390 9.53 -18.29 24.05
C ILE A 390 10.84 -17.95 24.77
N LEU A 391 11.28 -18.84 25.66
CA LEU A 391 12.54 -18.71 26.40
C LEU A 391 13.69 -19.47 25.74
N ALA A 392 13.40 -20.59 25.08
CA ALA A 392 14.41 -21.44 24.44
C ALA A 392 13.86 -22.19 23.22
N LEU A 393 14.73 -22.41 22.24
CA LEU A 393 14.54 -23.35 21.14
C LEU A 393 14.92 -24.78 21.57
N PRO A 394 14.44 -25.83 20.88
CA PRO A 394 14.86 -27.20 21.15
C PRO A 394 16.37 -27.37 21.00
N GLU A 395 17.04 -28.03 21.96
CA GLU A 395 18.50 -28.24 21.94
C GLU A 395 18.98 -28.99 20.67
N SER A 396 18.09 -29.75 20.01
CA SER A 396 18.35 -30.48 18.76
C SER A 396 17.79 -29.78 17.50
N ILE A 397 17.53 -28.46 17.53
CA ILE A 397 16.99 -27.72 16.36
C ILE A 397 17.86 -27.87 15.11
N GLY A 398 19.18 -27.99 15.29
CA GLY A 398 20.15 -28.24 14.23
C GLY A 398 19.94 -29.51 13.42
N GLU A 399 19.13 -30.44 13.91
CA GLU A 399 18.81 -31.64 13.14
C GLU A 399 17.88 -31.37 11.93
N LEU A 400 17.30 -30.17 11.84
CA LEU A 400 16.53 -29.70 10.68
C LEU A 400 17.47 -29.25 9.55
N LYS A 401 18.33 -30.16 9.08
CA LYS A 401 19.37 -29.89 8.07
C LYS A 401 18.86 -29.37 6.72
N GLY A 402 17.55 -29.51 6.46
CA GLY A 402 16.87 -29.00 5.27
C GLY A 402 16.31 -27.58 5.40
N LEU A 403 16.39 -26.98 6.59
CA LEU A 403 15.82 -25.66 6.86
C LEU A 403 16.60 -24.57 6.12
N MET A 404 15.90 -23.76 5.34
CA MET A 404 16.47 -22.68 4.55
C MET A 404 16.00 -21.30 5.03
N TYR A 405 14.83 -21.23 5.67
CA TYR A 405 14.23 -20.01 6.18
C TYR A 405 13.81 -20.18 7.64
N LEU A 406 14.28 -19.28 8.49
CA LEU A 406 13.93 -19.22 9.90
C LEU A 406 13.64 -17.79 10.33
N ASP A 407 12.42 -17.55 10.81
CA ASP A 407 11.98 -16.26 11.34
C ASP A 407 11.63 -16.39 12.83
N LEU A 408 12.44 -15.72 13.65
CA LEU A 408 12.32 -15.60 15.09
C LEU A 408 12.05 -14.15 15.52
N SER A 409 11.70 -13.27 14.57
CA SER A 409 11.46 -11.85 14.85
C SER A 409 10.48 -11.66 16.00
N GLY A 410 10.76 -10.73 16.91
CA GLY A 410 9.92 -10.44 18.09
C GLY A 410 9.89 -11.53 19.16
N CYS A 411 10.76 -12.56 19.11
CA CYS A 411 10.97 -13.50 20.22
C CYS A 411 11.84 -12.88 21.33
N SER A 412 11.35 -11.79 21.93
CA SER A 412 12.16 -10.91 22.80
C SER A 412 12.67 -11.53 24.10
N ARG A 413 12.07 -12.63 24.57
CA ARG A 413 12.49 -13.34 25.80
C ARG A 413 13.39 -14.56 25.54
N LEU A 414 13.81 -14.78 24.29
CA LEU A 414 14.69 -15.89 23.95
C LEU A 414 16.06 -15.71 24.63
N GLU A 415 16.44 -16.62 25.51
CA GLU A 415 17.63 -16.47 26.37
C GLU A 415 18.93 -16.92 25.68
N LYS A 416 18.88 -18.01 24.92
CA LYS A 416 20.05 -18.57 24.22
C LYS A 416 19.68 -19.33 22.95
N LEU A 417 20.59 -19.31 21.97
CA LEU A 417 20.58 -20.27 20.86
C LEU A 417 21.27 -21.58 21.29
N PRO A 418 20.71 -22.76 20.95
CA PRO A 418 21.33 -24.04 21.27
C PRO A 418 22.57 -24.28 20.40
N VAL A 419 23.54 -25.04 20.92
CA VAL A 419 24.82 -25.33 20.20
C VAL A 419 24.57 -25.97 18.83
N SER A 420 23.51 -26.80 18.70
CA SER A 420 23.16 -27.42 17.42
C SER A 420 22.71 -26.42 16.36
N PHE A 421 22.38 -25.17 16.70
CA PHE A 421 21.87 -24.17 15.74
C PHE A 421 22.83 -23.96 14.56
N GLY A 422 24.14 -23.95 14.81
CA GLY A 422 25.16 -23.84 13.76
C GLY A 422 25.16 -25.01 12.75
N MET A 423 24.45 -26.10 13.02
CA MET A 423 24.30 -27.22 12.08
C MET A 423 23.28 -26.96 10.97
N LEU A 424 22.55 -25.84 11.01
CA LEU A 424 21.57 -25.42 9.99
C LEU A 424 22.28 -24.86 8.73
N THR A 425 23.25 -25.58 8.19
CA THR A 425 24.15 -25.08 7.13
C THR A 425 23.48 -24.75 5.79
N LYS A 426 22.21 -25.14 5.58
CA LYS A 426 21.41 -24.75 4.41
C LYS A 426 20.62 -23.45 4.61
N LEU A 427 20.74 -22.80 5.77
CA LEU A 427 19.99 -21.59 6.08
C LEU A 427 20.46 -20.44 5.16
N VAL A 428 19.50 -19.84 4.46
CA VAL A 428 19.69 -18.71 3.54
C VAL A 428 19.14 -17.42 4.16
N HIS A 429 18.07 -17.54 4.95
CA HIS A 429 17.40 -16.43 5.60
C HIS A 429 17.25 -16.67 7.10
N LEU A 430 17.70 -15.68 7.88
CA LEU A 430 17.53 -15.63 9.33
C LEU A 430 17.04 -14.25 9.77
N ASP A 431 15.84 -14.20 10.34
CA ASP A 431 15.34 -13.00 11.03
C ASP A 431 15.32 -13.23 12.55
N MET A 432 16.04 -12.39 13.27
CA MET A 432 16.06 -12.35 14.74
C MET A 432 15.82 -10.93 15.26
N SER A 433 15.15 -10.07 14.48
CA SER A 433 14.81 -8.71 14.89
C SER A 433 14.07 -8.69 16.22
N GLY A 434 14.45 -7.77 17.10
CA GLY A 434 13.84 -7.64 18.43
C GLY A 434 14.13 -8.78 19.41
N CYS A 435 15.06 -9.69 19.10
CA CYS A 435 15.60 -10.65 20.08
C CYS A 435 16.69 -9.98 20.92
N SER A 436 16.31 -9.18 21.91
CA SER A 436 17.22 -8.24 22.57
C SER A 436 18.31 -8.87 23.43
N ASP A 437 18.07 -10.03 24.05
CA ASP A 437 18.96 -10.56 25.12
C ASP A 437 19.49 -11.98 24.83
N VAL A 438 19.34 -12.46 23.59
CA VAL A 438 19.69 -13.83 23.21
C VAL A 438 21.21 -14.02 23.17
N THR A 439 21.71 -15.01 23.90
CA THR A 439 23.14 -15.40 23.91
C THR A 439 23.44 -16.52 22.91
N GLY A 440 24.72 -16.70 22.54
CA GLY A 440 25.14 -17.78 21.62
C GLY A 440 24.97 -17.49 20.12
N VAL A 441 24.62 -16.24 19.75
CA VAL A 441 24.42 -15.84 18.35
C VAL A 441 25.72 -15.91 17.55
N SER A 442 26.84 -15.49 18.14
CA SER A 442 28.13 -15.46 17.45
C SER A 442 28.60 -16.85 17.05
N GLU A 443 28.62 -17.77 18.00
CA GLU A 443 29.01 -19.17 17.81
C GLU A 443 28.07 -19.86 16.80
N SER A 444 26.78 -19.50 16.81
CA SER A 444 25.79 -20.07 15.90
C SER A 444 25.94 -19.58 14.46
N LEU A 445 26.27 -18.31 14.25
CA LEU A 445 26.44 -17.73 12.91
C LEU A 445 27.73 -18.20 12.23
N GLU A 446 28.73 -18.63 12.99
CA GLU A 446 30.06 -18.94 12.48
C GLU A 446 30.05 -19.99 11.36
N SER A 447 29.13 -20.95 11.42
CA SER A 447 29.01 -22.05 10.45
C SER A 447 27.94 -21.85 9.37
N LEU A 448 27.18 -20.74 9.39
CA LEU A 448 26.05 -20.48 8.49
C LEU A 448 26.46 -19.71 7.23
N THR A 449 27.48 -20.19 6.52
CA THR A 449 28.11 -19.45 5.42
C THR A 449 27.22 -19.21 4.18
N ASN A 450 26.09 -19.93 4.05
CA ASN A 450 25.13 -19.78 2.94
C ASN A 450 24.07 -18.68 3.19
N LEU A 451 24.18 -17.93 4.30
CA LEU A 451 23.23 -16.86 4.61
C LEU A 451 23.34 -15.71 3.60
N GLU A 452 22.21 -15.37 2.99
CA GLU A 452 22.06 -14.21 2.11
C GLU A 452 21.30 -13.06 2.78
N TYR A 453 20.43 -13.37 3.77
CA TYR A 453 19.64 -12.41 4.52
C TYR A 453 19.82 -12.60 6.02
N LEU A 454 20.19 -11.52 6.71
CA LEU A 454 20.33 -11.49 8.16
C LEU A 454 19.73 -10.21 8.76
N ASN A 455 18.77 -10.37 9.65
CA ASN A 455 18.18 -9.26 10.42
C ASN A 455 18.45 -9.44 11.92
N LEU A 456 19.28 -8.55 12.47
CA LEU A 456 19.64 -8.46 13.89
C LEU A 456 19.27 -7.09 14.47
N SER A 457 18.21 -6.46 13.94
CA SER A 457 17.74 -5.17 14.46
C SER A 457 17.27 -5.26 15.91
N HIS A 458 17.48 -4.18 16.66
CA HIS A 458 17.16 -4.04 18.08
C HIS A 458 17.83 -5.09 18.98
N TYR A 459 18.97 -5.64 18.55
CA TYR A 459 19.78 -6.56 19.34
C TYR A 459 20.61 -5.79 20.39
N ARG A 460 20.56 -6.22 21.65
CA ARG A 460 21.31 -5.62 22.76
C ARG A 460 22.25 -6.66 23.36
N THR A 461 23.37 -6.24 23.92
CA THR A 461 24.19 -7.14 24.74
C THR A 461 24.35 -6.53 26.12
N LEU A 462 23.73 -7.15 27.13
CA LEU A 462 23.79 -6.69 28.52
C LEU A 462 25.17 -6.93 29.17
N SER A 463 26.03 -7.79 28.61
CA SER A 463 27.31 -8.13 29.25
C SER A 463 28.45 -7.22 28.78
N THR A 464 29.02 -6.48 29.71
CA THR A 464 30.16 -5.56 29.57
C THR A 464 31.50 -6.25 29.27
N THR A 465 31.58 -7.59 29.31
CA THR A 465 32.85 -8.34 29.18
C THR A 465 33.04 -9.06 27.85
N LYS A 466 32.03 -9.10 26.97
CA LYS A 466 32.14 -9.60 25.58
C LYS A 466 31.31 -8.72 24.65
N ARG A 467 31.68 -7.44 24.56
CA ARG A 467 31.24 -6.55 23.47
C ARG A 467 31.99 -6.94 22.21
N GLN A 468 31.63 -8.08 21.62
CA GLN A 468 32.02 -8.39 20.27
C GLN A 468 30.73 -8.59 19.48
N PRO A 469 30.48 -7.82 18.40
CA PRO A 469 29.61 -8.28 17.33
C PRO A 469 30.10 -9.66 16.88
N PRO A 470 29.27 -10.46 16.21
CA PRO A 470 29.71 -11.76 15.79
C PRO A 470 30.97 -11.60 14.93
N GLU A 471 32.15 -11.97 15.44
CA GLU A 471 33.33 -12.15 14.56
C GLU A 471 32.96 -13.10 13.42
N ALA A 472 31.99 -13.98 13.67
CA ALA A 472 31.30 -14.81 12.70
C ALA A 472 30.67 -14.05 11.50
N LEU A 473 30.27 -12.78 11.62
CA LEU A 473 29.74 -12.00 10.49
C LEU A 473 30.76 -11.95 9.34
N ARG A 474 32.06 -11.93 9.64
CA ARG A 474 33.12 -11.92 8.63
C ARG A 474 33.15 -13.18 7.73
N ARG A 475 32.47 -14.25 8.17
CA ARG A 475 32.39 -15.52 7.44
C ARG A 475 31.16 -15.59 6.53
N LEU A 476 30.22 -14.64 6.65
CA LEU A 476 28.98 -14.61 5.88
C LEU A 476 29.18 -13.87 4.55
N THR A 477 30.16 -14.30 3.75
CA THR A 477 30.59 -13.58 2.54
C THR A 477 29.53 -13.55 1.43
N ASP A 478 28.51 -14.42 1.50
CA ASP A 478 27.37 -14.46 0.57
C ASP A 478 26.21 -13.53 0.97
N LEU A 479 26.36 -12.77 2.05
CA LEU A 479 25.31 -11.90 2.57
C LEU A 479 25.00 -10.74 1.62
N LYS A 480 23.72 -10.61 1.26
CA LYS A 480 23.18 -9.55 0.39
C LYS A 480 22.39 -8.50 1.16
N TYR A 481 21.76 -8.91 2.27
CA TYR A 481 20.98 -8.04 3.14
C TYR A 481 21.44 -8.16 4.59
N LEU A 482 21.76 -7.02 5.19
CA LEU A 482 22.12 -6.91 6.60
C LEU A 482 21.36 -5.76 7.27
N ASN A 483 20.58 -6.09 8.30
CA ASN A 483 19.92 -5.10 9.13
C ASN A 483 20.44 -5.17 10.58
N LEU A 484 21.04 -4.07 11.02
CA LEU A 484 21.57 -3.88 12.38
C LEU A 484 20.88 -2.70 13.10
N SER A 485 19.75 -2.22 12.58
CA SER A 485 19.09 -1.01 13.08
C SER A 485 18.73 -1.08 14.56
N GLY A 486 18.92 0.03 15.27
CA GLY A 486 18.55 0.17 16.69
C GLY A 486 19.27 -0.78 17.65
N SER A 487 20.32 -1.44 17.17
CA SER A 487 21.21 -2.27 17.98
C SER A 487 22.24 -1.40 18.69
N THR A 488 22.68 -1.79 19.89
CA THR A 488 23.65 -1.01 20.70
C THR A 488 25.09 -1.13 20.20
N PHE A 489 25.28 -1.58 18.95
CA PHE A 489 26.61 -1.70 18.36
C PHE A 489 27.17 -0.30 18.13
N PHE A 490 28.31 -0.02 18.75
CA PHE A 490 29.07 1.18 18.47
C PHE A 490 29.84 0.95 17.16
N ILE A 491 29.81 1.88 16.22
CA ILE A 491 30.73 1.83 15.06
C ILE A 491 32.21 1.93 15.50
N GLU A 492 32.50 2.22 16.78
CA GLU A 492 33.83 2.02 17.37
C GLU A 492 34.28 0.55 17.42
N ASP A 493 33.37 -0.42 17.25
CA ASP A 493 33.70 -1.83 17.31
C ASP A 493 34.45 -2.29 16.05
N HIS A 494 35.76 -2.46 16.20
CA HIS A 494 36.65 -2.97 15.17
C HIS A 494 36.14 -4.27 14.54
N GLY A 495 35.39 -5.10 15.30
CA GLY A 495 34.79 -6.33 14.79
C GLY A 495 33.73 -6.11 13.70
N ILE A 496 32.88 -5.08 13.83
CA ILE A 496 31.86 -4.77 12.79
C ILE A 496 32.51 -4.18 11.56
N ILE A 497 33.44 -3.23 11.73
CA ILE A 497 34.12 -2.62 10.58
C ILE A 497 34.86 -3.71 9.79
N GLN A 498 35.59 -4.59 10.48
CA GLN A 498 36.28 -5.70 9.86
C GLN A 498 35.32 -6.72 9.21
N ALA A 499 34.16 -6.97 9.82
CA ALA A 499 33.13 -7.81 9.19
C ALA A 499 32.63 -7.17 7.89
N LEU A 500 32.27 -5.88 7.91
CA LEU A 500 31.81 -5.15 6.71
C LEU A 500 32.86 -5.20 5.58
N CYS A 501 34.16 -5.12 5.89
CA CYS A 501 35.23 -5.26 4.89
C CYS A 501 35.15 -6.56 4.06
N SER A 502 34.55 -7.63 4.62
CA SER A 502 34.43 -8.94 3.97
C SER A 502 33.11 -9.16 3.23
N LEU A 503 32.10 -8.32 3.44
CA LEU A 503 30.75 -8.48 2.90
C LEU A 503 30.62 -7.82 1.52
N THR A 504 31.43 -8.23 0.56
CA THR A 504 31.53 -7.57 -0.76
C THR A 504 30.28 -7.71 -1.64
N LYS A 505 29.44 -8.74 -1.39
CA LYS A 505 28.16 -8.97 -2.08
C LYS A 505 26.97 -8.23 -1.44
N LEU A 506 27.23 -7.40 -0.42
CA LEU A 506 26.17 -6.72 0.31
C LEU A 506 25.51 -5.65 -0.57
N GLN A 507 24.19 -5.75 -0.72
CA GLN A 507 23.38 -4.85 -1.55
C GLN A 507 22.56 -3.88 -0.71
N CYS A 508 22.17 -4.31 0.50
CA CYS A 508 21.38 -3.51 1.44
C CYS A 508 21.99 -3.56 2.84
N LEU A 509 22.25 -2.38 3.39
CA LEU A 509 22.75 -2.20 4.75
C LEU A 509 21.85 -1.21 5.51
N ASN A 510 21.21 -1.68 6.58
CA ASN A 510 20.44 -0.82 7.47
C ASN A 510 21.17 -0.62 8.81
N LEU A 511 21.55 0.62 9.07
CA LEU A 511 22.20 1.09 10.30
C LEU A 511 21.37 2.17 11.00
N SER A 512 20.08 2.29 10.70
CA SER A 512 19.21 3.29 11.32
C SER A 512 19.15 3.15 12.83
N LYS A 513 18.97 4.26 13.56
CA LYS A 513 18.90 4.28 15.04
C LYS A 513 20.15 3.72 15.74
N CYS A 514 21.27 3.58 15.03
CA CYS A 514 22.55 3.23 15.63
C CYS A 514 23.25 4.48 16.20
N SER A 515 24.17 4.26 17.15
CA SER A 515 25.00 5.34 17.70
C SER A 515 26.28 5.48 16.88
N LEU A 516 26.44 6.60 16.18
CA LEU A 516 27.62 6.91 15.37
C LEU A 516 28.61 7.70 16.23
N LEU A 517 29.61 6.99 16.79
CA LEU A 517 30.79 7.60 17.42
C LEU A 517 31.95 7.43 16.46
N VAL A 518 32.40 8.53 15.86
CA VAL A 518 33.49 8.54 14.89
C VAL A 518 34.67 9.28 15.51
N ARG A 519 35.77 8.56 15.75
CA ARG A 519 37.08 9.15 16.11
C ARG A 519 37.96 9.15 14.87
N ASP A 520 38.85 10.14 14.75
CA ASP A 520 39.76 10.26 13.60
C ASP A 520 40.55 8.97 13.32
N SER A 521 40.93 8.24 14.38
CA SER A 521 41.66 6.98 14.30
C SER A 521 40.89 5.84 13.60
N HIS A 522 39.56 5.91 13.48
CA HIS A 522 38.72 4.85 12.91
C HIS A 522 38.20 5.17 11.50
N LEU A 523 38.37 6.41 11.04
CA LEU A 523 37.91 6.86 9.72
C LEU A 523 38.56 6.11 8.58
N THR A 524 39.85 5.79 8.72
CA THR A 524 40.60 5.01 7.74
C THR A 524 40.00 3.63 7.53
N TRP A 525 39.63 2.94 8.62
CA TRP A 525 39.02 1.62 8.55
C TRP A 525 37.56 1.65 8.08
N ILE A 526 36.77 2.65 8.47
CA ILE A 526 35.41 2.82 7.95
C ILE A 526 35.45 3.09 6.45
N SER A 527 36.33 3.98 5.99
CA SER A 527 36.54 4.26 4.57
C SER A 527 36.96 3.01 3.80
N GLU A 528 37.88 2.22 4.37
CA GLU A 528 38.28 0.94 3.77
C GLU A 528 37.12 -0.06 3.67
N ALA A 529 36.31 -0.20 4.74
CA ALA A 529 35.15 -1.06 4.75
C ALA A 529 34.11 -0.63 3.71
N MET A 530 33.77 0.66 3.66
CA MET A 530 32.80 1.20 2.70
C MET A 530 33.29 1.04 1.27
N ARG A 531 34.59 1.21 0.99
CA ARG A 531 35.18 0.99 -0.33
C ARG A 531 35.00 -0.44 -0.84
N ASN A 532 34.97 -1.43 0.05
CA ASN A 532 34.78 -2.83 -0.31
C ASN A 532 33.31 -3.21 -0.59
N LEU A 533 32.34 -2.39 -0.14
CA LEU A 533 30.91 -2.60 -0.37
C LEU A 533 30.49 -2.16 -1.78
N THR A 534 31.14 -2.72 -2.80
CA THR A 534 30.99 -2.29 -4.21
C THR A 534 29.63 -2.61 -4.81
N GLU A 535 28.91 -3.61 -4.28
CA GLU A 535 27.54 -3.96 -4.70
C GLU A 535 26.45 -3.21 -3.93
N LEU A 536 26.80 -2.34 -2.97
CA LEU A 536 25.84 -1.68 -2.10
C LEU A 536 24.98 -0.68 -2.88
N ARG A 537 23.66 -0.88 -2.82
CA ARG A 537 22.65 -0.05 -3.48
C ARG A 537 21.79 0.75 -2.50
N TYR A 538 21.55 0.19 -1.31
CA TYR A 538 20.71 0.82 -0.30
C TYR A 538 21.47 0.96 1.02
N LEU A 539 21.51 2.18 1.54
CA LEU A 539 22.09 2.50 2.83
C LEU A 539 21.12 3.35 3.65
N ASP A 540 20.74 2.85 4.82
CA ASP A 540 19.88 3.57 5.78
C ASP A 540 20.68 3.97 7.02
N LEU A 541 20.79 5.27 7.23
CA LEU A 541 21.45 5.95 8.35
C LEU A 541 20.45 6.88 9.07
N SER A 542 19.15 6.61 8.96
CA SER A 542 18.11 7.42 9.56
C SER A 542 18.13 7.34 11.09
N SER A 543 17.71 8.41 11.76
CA SER A 543 17.59 8.47 13.22
C SER A 543 18.85 8.10 14.02
N CYS A 544 20.04 8.26 13.44
CA CYS A 544 21.30 7.96 14.10
C CYS A 544 21.61 9.03 15.17
N SER A 545 22.06 8.60 16.35
CA SER A 545 22.48 9.52 17.41
C SER A 545 23.98 9.74 17.36
N THR A 546 24.41 11.01 17.36
CA THR A 546 25.79 11.40 17.66
C THR A 546 25.89 11.69 19.16
N VAL A 547 26.99 11.29 19.80
CA VAL A 547 27.19 11.58 21.23
C VAL A 547 27.46 13.09 21.38
N SER A 548 26.78 13.70 22.36
CA SER A 548 26.79 15.14 22.63
C SER A 548 28.21 15.73 22.60
N GLY A 549 28.47 16.64 21.66
CA GLY A 549 29.75 17.33 21.48
C GLY A 549 30.49 17.03 20.17
N ALA A 550 30.03 16.05 19.38
CA ALA A 550 30.61 15.70 18.08
C ALA A 550 29.63 15.94 16.92
N ASP A 551 29.24 17.20 16.70
CA ASP A 551 28.31 17.62 15.63
C ASP A 551 28.80 17.24 14.22
N GLU A 552 30.08 16.87 14.06
CA GLU A 552 30.68 16.50 12.78
C GLU A 552 30.72 15.00 12.49
N ALA A 553 30.37 14.10 13.43
CA ALA A 553 30.57 12.66 13.24
C ALA A 553 29.79 12.06 12.04
N LEU A 554 28.51 12.44 11.87
CA LEU A 554 27.70 11.97 10.74
C LEU A 554 28.16 12.60 9.41
N PRO A 555 28.40 13.91 9.29
CA PRO A 555 29.04 14.50 8.10
C PRO A 555 30.36 13.82 7.70
N ILE A 556 31.25 13.51 8.65
CA ILE A 556 32.51 12.83 8.33
C ILE A 556 32.25 11.38 7.86
N PHE A 557 31.28 10.68 8.46
CA PHE A 557 30.86 9.37 7.95
C PHE A 557 30.34 9.45 6.51
N LEU A 558 29.61 10.52 6.17
CA LEU A 558 29.12 10.77 4.81
C LEU A 558 30.25 10.98 3.80
N GLU A 559 31.39 11.53 4.21
CA GLU A 559 32.60 11.60 3.38
C GLU A 559 33.17 10.20 3.06
N CYS A 560 33.06 9.24 3.98
CA CYS A 560 33.56 7.88 3.76
C CYS A 560 32.73 7.08 2.73
N ILE A 561 31.45 7.43 2.54
CA ILE A 561 30.55 6.73 1.62
C ILE A 561 30.44 7.40 0.25
N SER A 562 31.07 8.56 0.03
CA SER A 562 30.92 9.35 -1.21
C SER A 562 31.42 8.65 -2.47
N ASN A 563 32.24 7.61 -2.33
CA ASN A 563 32.85 6.84 -3.41
C ASN A 563 32.16 5.50 -3.68
N LEU A 564 31.00 5.23 -3.08
CA LEU A 564 30.26 3.99 -3.34
C LEU A 564 29.76 3.97 -4.80
N PRO A 565 30.21 2.99 -5.63
CA PRO A 565 30.02 3.05 -7.08
C PRO A 565 28.58 2.75 -7.52
N ASN A 566 27.81 2.05 -6.68
CA ASN A 566 26.49 1.54 -7.01
C ASN A 566 25.37 2.01 -6.07
N LEU A 567 25.62 2.99 -5.20
CA LEU A 567 24.61 3.45 -4.26
C LEU A 567 23.47 4.16 -4.99
N GLU A 568 22.25 3.62 -4.84
CA GLU A 568 21.01 4.09 -5.49
C GLU A 568 20.11 4.86 -4.51
N HIS A 569 20.11 4.45 -3.23
CA HIS A 569 19.25 4.99 -2.19
C HIS A 569 20.05 5.28 -0.91
N LEU A 570 19.92 6.52 -0.43
CA LEU A 570 20.50 6.96 0.84
C LEU A 570 19.41 7.60 1.72
N ASP A 571 19.17 6.99 2.89
CA ASP A 571 18.25 7.51 3.88
C ASP A 571 19.01 8.16 5.05
N LEU A 572 18.80 9.47 5.22
CA LEU A 572 19.34 10.29 6.31
C LEU A 572 18.23 10.93 7.13
N SER A 573 17.00 10.43 7.02
CA SER A 573 15.84 11.02 7.67
C SER A 573 15.92 10.98 9.20
N ASN A 574 15.23 11.91 9.87
CA ASN A 574 15.12 12.02 11.32
C ASN A 574 16.46 12.14 12.06
N ASN A 575 17.51 12.61 11.37
CA ASN A 575 18.78 12.99 12.00
C ASN A 575 18.68 14.45 12.51
N ARG A 576 18.25 14.61 13.76
CA ARG A 576 17.91 15.93 14.34
C ARG A 576 19.10 16.86 14.50
N GLU A 577 20.30 16.31 14.68
CA GLU A 577 21.55 17.06 14.83
C GLU A 577 22.25 17.33 13.48
N LEU A 578 21.74 16.80 12.36
CA LEU A 578 22.36 16.99 11.04
C LEU A 578 22.18 18.44 10.59
N THR A 579 23.27 19.21 10.62
CA THR A 579 23.28 20.64 10.25
C THR A 579 23.58 20.89 8.78
N ARG A 580 24.41 20.04 8.16
CA ARG A 580 24.84 20.11 6.76
C ARG A 580 25.03 18.71 6.16
N VAL A 581 24.77 18.58 4.86
CA VAL A 581 25.18 17.40 4.06
C VAL A 581 26.43 17.80 3.27
N PRO A 582 27.52 17.02 3.28
CA PRO A 582 28.76 17.40 2.60
C PRO A 582 28.64 17.31 1.07
N ASP A 583 29.35 18.18 0.35
CA ASP A 583 29.31 18.26 -1.12
C ASP A 583 29.79 16.99 -1.82
N CYS A 584 30.62 16.17 -1.15
CA CYS A 584 31.06 14.89 -1.67
C CYS A 584 29.90 13.91 -1.93
N ILE A 585 28.74 14.05 -1.28
CA ILE A 585 27.56 13.22 -1.61
C ILE A 585 27.13 13.41 -3.07
N CYS A 586 27.42 14.56 -3.67
CA CYS A 586 27.15 14.82 -5.07
C CYS A 586 28.04 14.03 -6.05
N SER A 587 29.10 13.35 -5.57
CA SER A 587 29.91 12.45 -6.42
C SER A 587 29.26 11.08 -6.66
N LEU A 588 28.16 10.76 -5.98
CA LEU A 588 27.45 9.48 -6.11
C LEU A 588 26.64 9.43 -7.42
N ARG A 589 27.25 8.86 -8.47
CA ARG A 589 26.72 8.90 -9.85
C ARG A 589 25.46 8.06 -10.11
N LYS A 590 25.09 7.16 -9.20
CA LYS A 590 23.90 6.30 -9.30
C LYS A 590 22.83 6.63 -8.28
N LEU A 591 23.03 7.66 -7.44
CA LEU A 591 22.09 7.99 -6.38
C LEU A 591 20.80 8.53 -7.00
N HIS A 592 19.71 7.77 -6.88
CA HIS A 592 18.38 8.14 -7.37
C HIS A 592 17.53 8.82 -6.29
N ARG A 593 17.77 8.45 -5.03
CA ARG A 593 16.97 8.92 -3.90
C ARG A 593 17.85 9.34 -2.72
N LEU A 594 17.56 10.54 -2.21
CA LEU A 594 18.14 11.08 -1.00
C LEU A 594 17.02 11.51 -0.06
N ASP A 595 16.90 10.85 1.09
CA ASP A 595 15.91 11.19 2.11
C ASP A 595 16.53 12.03 3.24
N LEU A 596 16.08 13.27 3.38
CA LEU A 596 16.46 14.22 4.43
C LEU A 596 15.24 14.69 5.23
N SER A 597 14.16 13.89 5.22
CA SER A 597 12.93 14.18 5.95
C SER A 597 13.20 14.27 7.45
N TYR A 598 12.50 15.16 8.16
CA TYR A 598 12.61 15.33 9.61
C TYR A 598 14.02 15.70 10.15
N CYS A 599 14.91 16.19 9.29
CA CYS A 599 16.20 16.78 9.69
C CYS A 599 16.02 18.26 10.05
N TYR A 600 15.49 18.55 11.25
CA TYR A 600 15.06 19.89 11.64
C TYR A 600 16.18 20.94 11.75
N SER A 601 17.41 20.52 12.02
CA SER A 601 18.57 21.41 12.14
C SER A 601 19.30 21.66 10.82
N LEU A 602 18.84 21.05 9.71
CA LEU A 602 19.49 21.16 8.41
C LEU A 602 19.38 22.59 7.89
N ARG A 603 20.53 23.27 7.75
CA ARG A 603 20.60 24.69 7.37
C ARG A 603 20.78 24.90 5.87
N SER A 604 21.47 23.98 5.21
CA SER A 604 21.80 24.07 3.79
C SER A 604 21.95 22.69 3.15
N LEU A 605 21.65 22.63 1.85
CA LEU A 605 21.93 21.50 0.97
C LEU A 605 23.27 21.70 0.25
N PRO A 606 23.88 20.63 -0.29
CA PRO A 606 25.10 20.73 -1.11
C PRO A 606 24.94 21.73 -2.26
N ALA A 607 25.99 22.50 -2.54
CA ALA A 607 25.94 23.56 -3.56
C ALA A 607 25.75 22.98 -4.98
N THR A 608 26.41 21.86 -5.26
CA THR A 608 26.40 21.15 -6.55
C THR A 608 25.30 20.08 -6.65
N LEU A 609 24.33 20.07 -5.73
CA LEU A 609 23.21 19.10 -5.78
C LEU A 609 22.41 19.19 -7.09
N HIS A 610 22.39 20.36 -7.71
CA HIS A 610 21.74 20.61 -9.00
C HIS A 610 22.46 19.95 -10.19
N GLU A 611 23.74 19.61 -10.06
CA GLU A 611 24.55 18.93 -11.07
C GLU A 611 24.36 17.40 -11.07
N MET A 612 23.65 16.85 -10.09
CA MET A 612 23.38 15.41 -10.01
C MET A 612 22.29 14.98 -11.00
N ASP A 613 22.68 14.49 -12.17
CA ASP A 613 21.76 13.96 -13.18
C ASP A 613 21.03 12.68 -12.74
N SER A 614 21.61 11.93 -11.79
CA SER A 614 21.05 10.67 -11.32
C SER A 614 19.91 10.86 -10.31
N LEU A 615 19.90 11.97 -9.56
CA LEU A 615 18.99 12.18 -8.44
C LEU A 615 17.59 12.52 -8.94
N LYS A 616 16.63 11.65 -8.64
CA LYS A 616 15.22 11.78 -9.06
C LYS A 616 14.33 12.22 -7.91
N PHE A 617 14.60 11.72 -6.72
CA PHE A 617 13.78 11.96 -5.53
C PHE A 617 14.61 12.58 -4.41
N LEU A 618 14.15 13.72 -3.91
CA LEU A 618 14.73 14.40 -2.76
C LEU A 618 13.64 14.66 -1.72
N HIS A 619 13.70 13.95 -0.60
CA HIS A 619 12.75 14.15 0.50
C HIS A 619 13.31 15.17 1.46
N LEU A 620 12.53 16.20 1.74
CA LEU A 620 12.96 17.29 2.59
C LEU A 620 11.89 17.62 3.60
N HIS A 621 12.34 17.91 4.81
CA HIS A 621 11.54 18.75 5.69
C HIS A 621 11.56 20.20 5.22
N LYS A 622 10.59 20.99 5.67
CA LYS A 622 10.37 22.39 5.29
C LYS A 622 11.67 23.23 5.44
N LEU A 623 12.33 23.55 4.32
CA LEU A 623 13.49 24.44 4.29
C LEU A 623 13.06 25.89 3.97
N LEU A 624 13.67 26.86 4.65
CA LEU A 624 13.45 28.30 4.41
C LEU A 624 14.12 28.79 3.11
N LYS A 625 15.15 28.10 2.61
CA LYS A 625 15.80 28.36 1.33
C LYS A 625 16.31 27.06 0.71
N VAL A 626 15.68 26.63 -0.38
CA VAL A 626 16.17 25.55 -1.24
C VAL A 626 16.89 26.22 -2.42
N PRO A 627 18.14 25.82 -2.76
CA PRO A 627 18.83 26.34 -3.94
C PRO A 627 18.04 26.01 -5.23
N ALA A 628 18.43 26.63 -6.35
CA ALA A 628 17.89 26.20 -7.65
C ALA A 628 18.28 24.73 -7.87
N LEU A 629 17.28 23.86 -7.91
CA LEU A 629 17.47 22.41 -8.07
C LEU A 629 17.39 22.04 -9.55
N ASN A 630 17.84 20.84 -9.89
CA ASN A 630 17.65 20.28 -11.22
C ASN A 630 16.15 20.17 -11.53
N LYS A 631 15.72 20.61 -12.72
CA LYS A 631 14.31 20.57 -13.16
C LYS A 631 13.69 19.17 -13.17
N ASN A 632 14.51 18.12 -13.28
CA ASN A 632 14.07 16.72 -13.27
C ASN A 632 13.89 16.15 -11.86
N LEU A 633 14.23 16.93 -10.83
CA LEU A 633 14.18 16.50 -9.43
C LEU A 633 12.77 16.69 -8.85
N ILE A 634 12.27 15.64 -8.20
CA ILE A 634 10.99 15.67 -7.49
C ILE A 634 11.26 15.85 -6.00
N THR A 635 10.86 17.00 -5.45
CA THR A 635 10.91 17.24 -4.00
C THR A 635 9.62 16.80 -3.34
N LEU A 636 9.70 16.03 -2.25
CA LEU A 636 8.51 15.46 -1.56
C LEU A 636 8.60 15.60 -0.03
N PRO A 637 7.46 15.72 0.69
CA PRO A 637 6.08 15.89 0.17
C PRO A 637 5.81 17.30 -0.39
N HIS A 638 6.81 18.19 -0.29
CA HIS A 638 6.77 19.56 -0.80
C HIS A 638 7.33 19.65 -2.21
N PHE A 639 6.46 19.61 -3.21
CA PHE A 639 6.82 19.80 -4.61
C PHE A 639 7.01 21.30 -4.91
N LEU A 640 8.20 21.67 -5.37
CA LEU A 640 8.53 23.03 -5.77
C LEU A 640 8.45 23.16 -7.30
N VAL A 641 7.51 23.98 -7.77
CA VAL A 641 7.38 24.24 -9.21
C VAL A 641 8.50 25.17 -9.68
N GLN A 642 9.23 24.74 -10.70
CA GLN A 642 10.34 25.44 -11.33
C GLN A 642 10.09 25.57 -12.83
N ALA A 643 10.34 26.76 -13.37
CA ALA A 643 10.31 27.01 -14.81
C ALA A 643 11.64 26.58 -15.45
N ASP A 644 11.58 26.09 -16.69
CA ASP A 644 12.77 25.80 -17.48
C ASP A 644 13.51 27.09 -17.92
N TYR A 645 14.79 26.93 -18.29
CA TYR A 645 15.65 28.05 -18.70
C TYR A 645 15.13 28.78 -19.96
N HIS A 646 14.42 28.06 -20.83
CA HIS A 646 13.83 28.61 -22.06
C HIS A 646 12.42 29.16 -21.86
N ASN A 647 11.90 29.13 -20.62
CA ASN A 647 10.58 29.60 -20.23
C ASN A 647 9.40 28.92 -20.97
N SER A 648 9.62 27.74 -21.54
CA SER A 648 8.69 26.99 -22.38
C SER A 648 7.84 25.96 -21.61
N SER A 649 8.28 25.52 -20.43
CA SER A 649 7.59 24.53 -19.60
C SER A 649 8.02 24.60 -18.13
N SER A 650 7.25 24.02 -17.22
CA SER A 650 7.63 23.80 -15.83
C SER A 650 7.83 22.31 -15.52
N ASN A 651 8.38 22.01 -14.35
CA ASN A 651 8.52 20.63 -13.88
C ASN A 651 7.21 20.01 -13.35
N LEU A 652 6.06 20.71 -13.40
CA LEU A 652 4.81 20.24 -12.80
C LEU A 652 4.35 18.87 -13.32
N ALA A 653 4.56 18.58 -14.59
CA ALA A 653 4.19 17.30 -15.21
C ALA A 653 4.87 16.07 -14.57
N LEU A 654 6.00 16.26 -13.88
CA LEU A 654 6.67 15.18 -13.14
C LEU A 654 5.82 14.60 -12.00
N LEU A 655 4.81 15.34 -11.53
CA LEU A 655 3.86 14.83 -10.56
C LEU A 655 2.90 13.76 -11.12
N GLN A 656 2.88 13.51 -12.44
CA GLN A 656 1.99 12.53 -13.05
C GLN A 656 2.14 11.14 -12.41
N ASP A 657 3.38 10.67 -12.20
CA ASP A 657 3.64 9.33 -11.67
C ASP A 657 3.75 9.29 -10.12
N VAL A 658 3.60 10.44 -9.45
CA VAL A 658 3.69 10.55 -7.99
C VAL A 658 2.33 10.27 -7.35
N ASN A 659 2.24 9.31 -6.41
CA ASN A 659 1.02 9.02 -5.64
C ASN A 659 1.31 9.04 -4.14
N ARG A 660 0.73 10.01 -3.41
CA ARG A 660 0.98 10.26 -1.98
C ARG A 660 -0.32 10.60 -1.25
N THR A 661 -0.32 10.42 0.07
CA THR A 661 -1.41 10.81 0.97
C THR A 661 -1.39 12.31 1.28
N ASP A 662 -0.20 12.91 1.42
CA ASP A 662 0.00 14.33 1.69
C ASP A 662 0.80 14.95 0.54
N LEU A 663 0.29 16.04 -0.06
CA LEU A 663 0.93 16.75 -1.16
C LEU A 663 0.91 18.26 -0.94
N VAL A 664 2.07 18.90 -1.04
CA VAL A 664 2.18 20.36 -1.01
C VAL A 664 2.82 20.83 -2.30
N ILE A 665 2.08 21.55 -3.13
CA ILE A 665 2.60 22.15 -4.36
C ILE A 665 2.82 23.64 -4.10
N SER A 666 4.07 24.08 -4.22
CA SER A 666 4.46 25.48 -3.98
C SER A 666 5.05 26.11 -5.23
N ARG A 667 4.97 27.44 -5.29
CA ARG A 667 5.40 28.27 -6.42
C ARG A 667 4.60 28.03 -7.71
N LEU A 668 3.29 27.81 -7.57
CA LEU A 668 2.39 27.58 -8.69
C LEU A 668 2.38 28.74 -9.72
N GLU A 669 2.85 29.93 -9.35
CA GLU A 669 3.08 31.04 -10.28
C GLU A 669 4.03 30.69 -11.43
N ASN A 670 4.88 29.66 -11.30
CA ASN A 670 5.87 29.26 -12.30
C ASN A 670 5.32 28.33 -13.39
N VAL A 671 4.08 27.84 -13.29
CA VAL A 671 3.47 26.94 -14.28
C VAL A 671 3.27 27.68 -15.60
N LYS A 672 3.68 27.09 -16.73
CA LYS A 672 3.66 27.77 -18.05
C LYS A 672 2.41 27.50 -18.85
N SER A 673 1.76 26.36 -18.64
CA SER A 673 0.54 25.99 -19.35
C SER A 673 -0.42 25.19 -18.47
N VAL A 674 -1.72 25.43 -18.65
CA VAL A 674 -2.81 24.61 -18.08
C VAL A 674 -2.71 23.13 -18.46
N GLN A 675 -2.10 22.82 -19.60
CA GLN A 675 -1.91 21.44 -20.07
C GLN A 675 -0.98 20.64 -19.14
N GLU A 676 0.00 21.31 -18.52
CA GLU A 676 0.90 20.69 -17.54
C GLU A 676 0.18 20.32 -16.26
N ALA A 677 -0.78 21.16 -15.82
CA ALA A 677 -1.62 20.84 -14.66
C ALA A 677 -2.57 19.67 -14.95
N ARG A 678 -3.16 19.64 -16.15
CA ARG A 678 -4.04 18.56 -16.60
C ARG A 678 -3.31 17.21 -16.68
N SER A 679 -2.04 17.20 -17.11
CA SER A 679 -1.27 15.95 -17.21
C SER A 679 -0.94 15.31 -15.86
N VAL A 680 -0.99 16.07 -14.76
CA VAL A 680 -0.77 15.53 -13.39
C VAL A 680 -1.84 14.51 -12.99
N ARG A 681 -3.07 14.63 -13.50
CA ARG A 681 -4.22 13.75 -13.21
C ARG A 681 -4.47 13.57 -11.70
N LEU A 682 -4.56 14.67 -10.96
CA LEU A 682 -4.73 14.65 -9.49
C LEU A 682 -5.94 13.82 -9.01
N MET A 683 -7.03 13.79 -9.79
CA MET A 683 -8.23 13.01 -9.46
C MET A 683 -7.99 11.49 -9.38
N GLU A 684 -6.97 10.96 -10.06
CA GLU A 684 -6.62 9.54 -10.06
C GLU A 684 -5.75 9.14 -8.85
N LYS A 685 -5.39 10.09 -7.98
CA LYS A 685 -4.45 9.90 -6.87
C LYS A 685 -5.14 9.67 -5.53
N GLY A 686 -4.43 9.04 -4.59
CA GLY A 686 -4.92 8.72 -3.24
C GLY A 686 -4.66 9.82 -2.18
N ILE A 687 -4.79 11.10 -2.54
CA ILE A 687 -4.40 12.23 -1.67
C ILE A 687 -5.48 12.53 -0.63
N LYS A 688 -5.08 12.59 0.65
CA LYS A 688 -5.92 12.97 1.80
C LYS A 688 -5.72 14.42 2.25
N LYS A 689 -4.52 14.97 2.08
CA LYS A 689 -4.19 16.36 2.44
C LYS A 689 -3.45 17.05 1.31
N MET A 690 -3.94 18.21 0.92
CA MET A 690 -3.36 18.99 -0.17
C MET A 690 -3.19 20.46 0.20
N LYS A 691 -1.99 21.01 -0.04
CA LYS A 691 -1.75 22.46 0.00
C LYS A 691 -1.28 22.96 -1.36
N LEU A 692 -1.97 23.97 -1.90
CA LEU A 692 -1.59 24.69 -3.11
C LEU A 692 -1.15 26.11 -2.71
N ASN A 693 0.05 26.51 -3.15
CA ASN A 693 0.67 27.76 -2.72
C ASN A 693 1.26 28.54 -3.89
N TRP A 694 0.88 29.81 -3.97
CA TRP A 694 1.45 30.82 -4.85
C TRP A 694 2.21 31.87 -4.03
N THR A 695 3.32 32.33 -4.57
CA THR A 695 4.03 33.48 -3.99
C THR A 695 3.21 34.76 -4.22
N ARG A 696 3.00 35.54 -3.15
CA ARG A 696 2.31 36.84 -3.21
C ARG A 696 3.03 37.79 -4.14
N ASP A 697 2.26 38.61 -4.86
CA ASP A 697 2.73 39.71 -5.70
C ASP A 697 3.72 39.30 -6.83
N SER A 698 3.83 38.00 -7.11
CA SER A 698 4.67 37.47 -8.20
C SER A 698 3.91 37.48 -9.53
N GLU A 699 4.63 37.68 -10.63
CA GLU A 699 4.04 37.61 -11.98
C GLU A 699 3.48 36.20 -12.26
N ARG A 700 2.33 36.15 -12.94
CA ARG A 700 1.62 34.91 -13.29
C ARG A 700 1.79 34.64 -14.78
N PHE A 701 2.23 33.43 -15.14
CA PHE A 701 2.26 33.00 -16.56
C PHE A 701 0.90 32.46 -17.02
N VAL A 702 0.16 31.82 -16.13
CA VAL A 702 -1.21 31.32 -16.33
C VAL A 702 -2.09 31.96 -15.28
N GLU A 703 -3.34 32.32 -15.63
CA GLU A 703 -4.27 32.86 -14.64
C GLU A 703 -4.56 31.81 -13.55
N ASP A 704 -4.50 32.21 -12.27
CA ASP A 704 -4.66 31.29 -11.14
C ASP A 704 -6.01 30.52 -11.21
N MET A 705 -7.08 31.15 -11.69
CA MET A 705 -8.38 30.48 -11.95
C MET A 705 -8.29 29.35 -12.98
N GLU A 706 -7.65 29.61 -14.12
CA GLU A 706 -7.48 28.61 -15.18
C GLU A 706 -6.59 27.46 -14.71
N LEU A 707 -5.53 27.77 -13.97
CA LEU A 707 -4.63 26.78 -13.39
C LEU A 707 -5.35 25.90 -12.35
N LEU A 708 -6.11 26.51 -11.44
CA LEU A 708 -6.87 25.78 -10.43
C LEU A 708 -8.03 24.97 -11.04
N ALA A 709 -8.55 25.37 -12.20
CA ALA A 709 -9.58 24.61 -12.92
C ALA A 709 -9.08 23.23 -13.36
N GLU A 710 -7.79 23.09 -13.68
CA GLU A 710 -7.18 21.81 -14.08
C GLU A 710 -6.60 21.00 -12.90
N LEU A 711 -6.31 21.64 -11.77
CA LEU A 711 -5.82 20.98 -10.55
C LEU A 711 -6.97 20.43 -9.68
N ILE A 712 -7.83 19.60 -10.27
CA ILE A 712 -9.00 19.04 -9.58
C ILE A 712 -8.56 17.99 -8.55
N PRO A 713 -8.85 18.16 -7.24
CA PRO A 713 -8.43 17.20 -6.22
C PRO A 713 -9.25 15.90 -6.25
N PRO A 714 -8.73 14.79 -5.69
CA PRO A 714 -9.46 13.53 -5.62
C PRO A 714 -10.56 13.54 -4.55
N ILE A 715 -11.59 12.70 -4.73
CA ILE A 715 -12.73 12.55 -3.79
C ILE A 715 -12.32 12.09 -2.37
N THR A 716 -11.11 11.52 -2.25
CA THR A 716 -10.51 11.05 -1.00
C THR A 716 -9.94 12.19 -0.15
N LEU A 717 -9.92 13.43 -0.64
CA LEU A 717 -9.35 14.57 0.05
C LEU A 717 -10.13 14.95 1.31
N GLU A 718 -9.44 14.99 2.44
CA GLU A 718 -9.97 15.35 3.75
C GLU A 718 -9.59 16.80 4.13
N LYS A 719 -8.41 17.28 3.69
CA LYS A 719 -7.87 18.60 4.09
C LYS A 719 -7.34 19.39 2.90
N LEU A 720 -7.86 20.60 2.68
CA LEU A 720 -7.46 21.49 1.58
C LEU A 720 -6.97 22.85 2.09
N PHE A 721 -5.80 23.27 1.62
CA PHE A 721 -5.20 24.56 1.94
C PHE A 721 -4.86 25.30 0.64
N ILE A 722 -5.36 26.52 0.46
CA ILE A 722 -5.04 27.39 -0.68
C ILE A 722 -4.46 28.69 -0.14
N ASP A 723 -3.29 29.07 -0.66
CA ASP A 723 -2.51 30.20 -0.16
C ASP A 723 -1.97 31.04 -1.33
N GLY A 724 -2.21 32.35 -1.33
CA GLY A 724 -1.66 33.29 -2.32
C GLY A 724 -2.38 33.36 -3.67
N TYR A 725 -3.55 32.71 -3.80
CA TYR A 725 -4.37 32.70 -5.01
C TYR A 725 -4.92 34.10 -5.35
N SER A 726 -4.72 34.58 -6.58
CA SER A 726 -4.90 35.99 -6.97
C SER A 726 -5.89 36.21 -8.13
N SER A 727 -6.91 35.35 -8.25
CA SER A 727 -8.06 35.58 -9.14
C SER A 727 -9.31 36.02 -8.36
N VAL A 728 -10.26 36.64 -9.06
CA VAL A 728 -11.48 37.24 -8.46
C VAL A 728 -12.47 36.19 -7.96
N ARG A 729 -12.58 35.08 -8.68
CA ARG A 729 -13.54 33.98 -8.45
C ARG A 729 -12.85 32.63 -8.55
N PHE A 730 -13.50 31.59 -8.03
CA PHE A 730 -13.03 30.21 -8.11
C PHE A 730 -13.59 29.46 -9.34
N PRO A 731 -12.95 28.36 -9.78
CA PRO A 731 -13.45 27.52 -10.88
C PRO A 731 -14.71 26.73 -10.50
N GLU A 732 -15.44 26.23 -11.52
CA GLU A 732 -16.74 25.54 -11.38
C GLU A 732 -16.73 24.40 -10.35
N TRP A 733 -15.70 23.55 -10.34
CA TRP A 733 -15.61 22.44 -9.39
C TRP A 733 -15.54 22.92 -7.93
N PHE A 734 -14.97 24.10 -7.70
CA PHE A 734 -14.86 24.72 -6.37
C PHE A 734 -16.16 25.40 -5.96
N ILE A 735 -16.95 25.90 -6.91
CA ILE A 735 -18.31 26.38 -6.66
C ILE A 735 -19.24 25.20 -6.35
N GLY A 736 -19.09 24.08 -7.06
CA GLY A 736 -19.74 22.79 -6.80
C GLY A 736 -18.98 21.88 -5.83
N ILE A 737 -18.25 22.43 -4.87
CA ILE A 737 -17.28 21.66 -4.05
C ILE A 737 -17.90 20.51 -3.26
N ALA A 738 -19.18 20.62 -2.89
CA ALA A 738 -19.87 19.58 -2.12
C ALA A 738 -20.05 18.27 -2.91
N ASP A 739 -20.19 18.35 -4.23
CA ASP A 739 -20.33 17.19 -5.11
C ASP A 739 -18.96 16.60 -5.47
N HIS A 740 -17.93 17.44 -5.53
CA HIS A 740 -16.57 17.03 -5.86
C HIS A 740 -15.80 16.46 -4.64
N LEU A 741 -15.95 17.07 -3.46
CA LEU A 741 -15.17 16.78 -2.25
C LEU A 741 -16.07 16.54 -1.01
N PRO A 742 -16.92 15.49 -1.01
CA PRO A 742 -17.85 15.21 0.10
C PRO A 742 -17.14 14.82 1.41
N ASN A 743 -15.89 14.36 1.35
CA ASN A 743 -15.11 13.92 2.51
C ASN A 743 -14.29 15.05 3.16
N LEU A 744 -14.36 16.27 2.63
CA LEU A 744 -13.55 17.39 3.13
C LEU A 744 -13.98 17.78 4.54
N CYS A 745 -13.06 17.66 5.50
CA CYS A 745 -13.28 18.00 6.90
C CYS A 745 -12.58 19.30 7.32
N ARG A 746 -11.57 19.77 6.58
CA ARG A 746 -10.88 21.03 6.84
C ARG A 746 -10.59 21.80 5.56
N ILE A 747 -10.89 23.09 5.57
CA ILE A 747 -10.51 24.01 4.50
C ILE A 747 -9.89 25.30 5.06
N SER A 748 -8.83 25.78 4.40
CA SER A 748 -8.16 27.03 4.73
C SER A 748 -7.89 27.83 3.46
N LEU A 749 -8.39 29.06 3.40
CA LEU A 749 -8.11 30.01 2.33
C LEU A 749 -7.33 31.19 2.91
N SER A 750 -6.11 31.41 2.43
CA SER A 750 -5.17 32.38 3.01
C SER A 750 -4.55 33.28 1.95
N ASN A 751 -4.46 34.58 2.20
CA ASN A 751 -3.83 35.56 1.31
C ASN A 751 -4.44 35.58 -0.10
N LEU A 752 -5.76 35.75 -0.21
CA LEU A 752 -6.47 35.86 -1.49
C LEU A 752 -6.88 37.32 -1.75
N PRO A 753 -5.98 38.20 -2.24
CA PRO A 753 -6.19 39.64 -2.24
C PRO A 753 -7.29 40.13 -3.20
N LYS A 754 -7.48 39.45 -4.34
CA LYS A 754 -8.47 39.83 -5.37
C LYS A 754 -9.83 39.15 -5.22
N CYS A 755 -9.93 38.16 -4.33
CA CYS A 755 -11.16 37.39 -4.14
C CYS A 755 -12.22 38.25 -3.45
N ASN A 756 -13.36 38.45 -4.11
CA ASN A 756 -14.46 39.29 -3.61
C ASN A 756 -15.79 38.53 -3.40
N ALA A 757 -15.81 37.23 -3.68
CA ALA A 757 -16.97 36.36 -3.47
C ALA A 757 -16.53 35.05 -2.78
N LEU A 758 -17.27 34.65 -1.74
CA LEU A 758 -17.03 33.39 -1.03
C LEU A 758 -17.72 32.22 -1.73
N PRO A 759 -17.07 31.04 -1.81
CA PRO A 759 -17.70 29.84 -2.35
C PRO A 759 -18.72 29.25 -1.35
N PRO A 760 -19.70 28.46 -1.82
CA PRO A 760 -20.78 27.95 -0.98
C PRO A 760 -20.36 26.73 -0.15
N LEU A 761 -19.39 26.92 0.74
CA LEU A 761 -18.77 25.90 1.58
C LEU A 761 -19.73 25.27 2.60
N GLY A 762 -20.83 25.94 2.94
CA GLY A 762 -21.80 25.42 3.91
C GLY A 762 -22.60 24.22 3.43
N GLN A 763 -22.44 23.83 2.16
CA GLN A 763 -23.02 22.62 1.59
C GLN A 763 -22.19 21.35 1.90
N LEU A 764 -20.97 21.51 2.45
CA LEU A 764 -20.09 20.39 2.77
C LEU A 764 -20.59 19.62 4.01
N PRO A 765 -20.84 18.31 3.90
CA PRO A 765 -21.48 17.54 4.97
C PRO A 765 -20.55 17.22 6.14
N ASN A 766 -19.23 17.15 5.89
CA ASN A 766 -18.22 16.70 6.85
C ASN A 766 -17.29 17.81 7.34
N LEU A 767 -17.52 19.06 6.94
CA LEU A 767 -16.62 20.16 7.28
C LEU A 767 -16.68 20.46 8.79
N GLU A 768 -15.54 20.30 9.46
CA GLU A 768 -15.36 20.54 10.89
C GLU A 768 -14.56 21.82 11.17
N GLU A 769 -13.60 22.17 10.30
CA GLU A 769 -12.72 23.33 10.48
C GLU A 769 -12.68 24.23 9.23
N LEU A 770 -12.96 25.53 9.41
CA LEU A 770 -12.94 26.54 8.35
C LEU A 770 -12.08 27.75 8.76
N ASN A 771 -11.12 28.12 7.90
CA ASN A 771 -10.21 29.24 8.18
C ASN A 771 -10.12 30.20 6.98
N PHE A 772 -10.34 31.49 7.22
CA PHE A 772 -10.05 32.57 6.28
C PHE A 772 -8.99 33.51 6.85
N CYS A 773 -7.96 33.80 6.06
CA CYS A 773 -6.88 34.68 6.44
C CYS A 773 -6.50 35.63 5.30
N GLY A 774 -6.35 36.92 5.55
CA GLY A 774 -5.76 37.86 4.58
C GLY A 774 -6.54 37.98 3.26
N MET A 775 -7.88 37.94 3.30
CA MET A 775 -8.75 38.02 2.12
C MET A 775 -9.35 39.43 1.96
N SER A 776 -8.53 40.42 1.67
CA SER A 776 -8.91 41.85 1.71
C SER A 776 -9.99 42.27 0.70
N GLY A 777 -10.36 41.45 -0.29
CA GLY A 777 -11.45 41.74 -1.22
C GLY A 777 -12.87 41.44 -0.69
N ILE A 778 -12.99 40.73 0.44
CA ILE A 778 -14.29 40.32 0.99
C ILE A 778 -14.82 41.39 1.95
N SER A 779 -15.98 41.98 1.62
CA SER A 779 -16.63 43.01 2.45
C SER A 779 -17.76 42.49 3.33
N LYS A 780 -18.33 41.33 3.02
CA LYS A 780 -19.43 40.72 3.78
C LYS A 780 -19.37 39.19 3.80
N ILE A 781 -19.91 38.59 4.87
CA ILE A 781 -20.23 37.17 4.96
C ILE A 781 -21.74 37.01 5.04
N ASP A 782 -22.33 36.38 4.03
CA ASP A 782 -23.79 36.30 3.84
C ASP A 782 -24.24 34.96 3.22
N GLY A 783 -25.35 35.02 2.47
CA GLY A 783 -25.96 33.96 1.65
C GLY A 783 -25.00 33.03 0.94
N ASP A 784 -23.98 33.63 0.34
CA ASP A 784 -23.15 32.99 -0.66
C ASP A 784 -22.27 31.89 -0.04
N LEU A 785 -21.87 32.06 1.22
CA LEU A 785 -21.03 31.09 1.93
C LEU A 785 -21.75 29.78 2.26
N TYR A 786 -23.07 29.80 2.50
CA TYR A 786 -23.79 28.60 2.96
C TYR A 786 -24.45 27.79 1.84
N GLY A 787 -24.69 28.39 0.67
CA GLY A 787 -25.29 27.73 -0.50
C GLY A 787 -26.78 27.36 -0.34
N THR A 788 -27.27 26.41 -1.15
CA THR A 788 -28.70 26.04 -1.19
C THR A 788 -29.06 24.85 -0.30
N ARG A 789 -28.09 24.02 0.09
CA ARG A 789 -28.30 22.78 0.87
C ARG A 789 -28.59 23.07 2.36
N ARG A 790 -29.43 22.25 2.99
CA ARG A 790 -29.92 22.43 4.38
C ARG A 790 -29.87 21.11 5.18
N PRO A 791 -29.49 21.11 6.48
CA PRO A 791 -28.90 22.22 7.24
C PRO A 791 -27.50 22.60 6.74
N SER A 792 -27.14 23.87 6.84
CA SER A 792 -25.80 24.34 6.45
C SER A 792 -24.80 24.13 7.60
N PHE A 793 -23.55 23.83 7.25
CA PHE A 793 -22.46 23.57 8.20
C PHE A 793 -22.86 22.62 9.35
N PRO A 794 -23.35 21.40 9.04
CA PRO A 794 -23.89 20.49 10.05
C PRO A 794 -22.86 20.01 11.08
N ARG A 795 -21.56 20.08 10.76
CA ARG A 795 -20.47 19.57 11.62
C ARG A 795 -19.39 20.59 11.96
N LEU A 796 -19.57 21.86 11.60
CA LEU A 796 -18.53 22.88 11.79
C LEU A 796 -18.34 23.18 13.28
N LYS A 797 -17.14 22.91 13.79
CA LYS A 797 -16.72 23.11 15.19
C LYS A 797 -15.81 24.31 15.34
N ASP A 798 -14.92 24.54 14.37
CA ASP A 798 -13.90 25.59 14.41
C ASP A 798 -14.05 26.56 13.24
N PHE A 799 -14.14 27.85 13.56
CA PHE A 799 -14.11 28.92 12.57
C PHE A 799 -13.12 30.01 12.95
N SER A 800 -12.27 30.41 11.99
CA SER A 800 -11.29 31.47 12.18
C SER A 800 -11.32 32.50 11.07
N LEU A 801 -11.30 33.78 11.46
CA LEU A 801 -11.12 34.95 10.60
C LEU A 801 -9.86 35.70 11.06
N SER A 802 -8.90 35.94 10.16
CA SER A 802 -7.67 36.67 10.47
C SER A 802 -7.32 37.66 9.37
N GLY A 803 -6.92 38.90 9.71
CA GLY A 803 -6.42 39.87 8.73
C GLY A 803 -7.43 40.19 7.62
N MET A 804 -8.71 40.35 7.99
CA MET A 804 -9.82 40.58 7.07
C MET A 804 -10.17 42.09 7.05
N GLU A 805 -9.28 42.90 6.49
CA GLU A 805 -9.30 44.36 6.65
C GLU A 805 -10.58 45.04 6.12
N SER A 806 -11.08 44.58 4.97
CA SER A 806 -12.28 45.16 4.32
C SER A 806 -13.60 44.54 4.79
N LEU A 807 -13.55 43.54 5.67
CA LEU A 807 -14.75 42.82 6.10
C LEU A 807 -15.57 43.70 7.06
N GLU A 808 -16.71 44.20 6.60
CA GLU A 808 -17.57 45.12 7.34
C GLU A 808 -18.71 44.41 8.07
N VAL A 809 -19.35 43.44 7.43
CA VAL A 809 -20.58 42.83 7.95
C VAL A 809 -20.55 41.30 7.87
N TRP A 810 -20.89 40.65 8.97
CA TRP A 810 -21.16 39.21 9.01
C TRP A 810 -22.60 38.96 9.48
N TYR A 811 -23.43 38.41 8.59
CA TYR A 811 -24.78 37.97 8.92
C TYR A 811 -24.74 36.61 9.62
N THR A 812 -25.23 36.53 10.86
CA THR A 812 -25.08 35.35 11.73
C THR A 812 -26.26 34.38 11.64
N THR A 813 -27.37 34.85 11.08
CA THR A 813 -28.61 34.08 10.92
C THR A 813 -29.14 34.15 9.49
N TYR A 814 -29.93 33.16 9.09
CA TYR A 814 -30.66 33.13 7.82
C TYR A 814 -32.14 32.81 8.05
N SER A 815 -33.04 33.39 7.24
CA SER A 815 -34.49 33.14 7.26
C SER A 815 -34.93 32.36 6.02
N HIS A 816 -35.94 31.50 6.17
CA HIS A 816 -36.57 30.81 5.04
C HIS A 816 -37.85 31.53 4.60
N GLY A 817 -38.16 31.42 3.30
CA GLY A 817 -39.44 31.86 2.75
C GLY A 817 -40.63 31.26 3.50
N GLY A 818 -41.51 32.14 3.96
CA GLY A 818 -42.88 31.84 4.42
C GLY A 818 -43.07 31.60 5.92
N ASP A 819 -42.12 31.01 6.64
CA ASP A 819 -42.30 30.59 8.04
C ASP A 819 -41.72 31.58 9.09
N GLY A 820 -40.92 32.55 8.66
CA GLY A 820 -40.43 33.64 9.51
C GLY A 820 -39.42 33.23 10.59
N VAL A 821 -38.97 31.97 10.61
CA VAL A 821 -38.05 31.47 11.64
C VAL A 821 -36.59 31.61 11.19
N SER A 822 -35.84 32.48 11.88
CA SER A 822 -34.41 32.70 11.63
C SER A 822 -33.56 31.63 12.33
N LYS A 823 -32.64 30.98 11.60
CA LYS A 823 -31.72 29.95 12.12
C LYS A 823 -30.27 30.44 12.11
N PHE A 824 -29.48 30.01 13.08
CA PHE A 824 -28.04 30.31 13.12
C PHE A 824 -27.28 29.61 11.99
N MET A 825 -26.33 30.31 11.37
CA MET A 825 -25.49 29.79 10.29
C MET A 825 -24.60 28.63 10.76
N PHE A 826 -24.09 28.70 11.99
CA PHE A 826 -23.19 27.68 12.57
C PHE A 826 -23.82 27.08 13.83
N PRO A 827 -24.59 25.98 13.71
CA PRO A 827 -25.36 25.43 14.83
C PRO A 827 -24.51 24.70 15.88
N ASN A 828 -23.35 24.16 15.49
CA ASN A 828 -22.50 23.29 16.33
C ASN A 828 -21.10 23.88 16.61
N LEU A 829 -20.98 25.22 16.56
CA LEU A 829 -19.70 25.90 16.69
C LEU A 829 -19.15 25.78 18.12
N GLN A 830 -17.94 25.23 18.26
CA GLN A 830 -17.25 25.10 19.55
C GLN A 830 -16.28 26.25 19.76
N ARG A 831 -15.52 26.62 18.72
CA ARG A 831 -14.46 27.62 18.82
C ARG A 831 -14.55 28.65 17.69
N LEU A 832 -14.49 29.92 18.07
CA LEU A 832 -14.48 31.07 17.16
C LEU A 832 -13.24 31.92 17.43
N THR A 833 -12.44 32.19 16.39
CA THR A 833 -11.30 33.11 16.48
C THR A 833 -11.46 34.24 15.47
N ILE A 834 -11.36 35.48 15.93
CA ILE A 834 -11.38 36.68 15.09
C ILE A 834 -10.15 37.51 15.46
N CYS A 835 -9.27 37.75 14.50
CA CYS A 835 -8.02 38.47 14.70
C CYS A 835 -7.84 39.50 13.58
N GLU A 836 -7.43 40.74 13.89
CA GLU A 836 -7.10 41.75 12.88
C GLU A 836 -8.24 41.99 11.84
N CYS A 837 -9.47 42.14 12.33
CA CYS A 837 -10.69 42.41 11.55
C CYS A 837 -11.33 43.73 12.04
N PRO A 838 -10.72 44.90 11.77
CA PRO A 838 -11.06 46.16 12.45
C PRO A 838 -12.46 46.69 12.14
N ASN A 839 -12.97 46.46 10.93
CA ASN A 839 -14.25 46.99 10.46
C ASN A 839 -15.44 46.05 10.72
N LEU A 840 -15.18 44.82 11.19
CA LEU A 840 -16.17 43.77 11.26
C LEU A 840 -17.26 44.05 12.31
N ARG A 841 -18.51 43.93 11.87
CA ARG A 841 -19.72 43.96 12.69
C ARG A 841 -20.56 42.72 12.41
N GLN A 842 -21.09 42.09 13.45
CA GLN A 842 -21.96 40.93 13.31
C GLN A 842 -23.43 41.35 13.47
N LYS A 843 -24.34 40.77 12.67
CA LYS A 843 -25.78 41.09 12.68
C LYS A 843 -26.64 39.82 12.48
N PRO A 844 -27.84 39.70 13.08
CA PRO A 844 -28.44 40.63 14.05
C PRO A 844 -27.96 40.38 15.49
N CYS A 845 -27.40 39.20 15.79
CA CYS A 845 -26.96 38.80 17.13
C CYS A 845 -25.64 38.00 17.06
N PRO A 846 -24.86 37.91 18.15
CA PRO A 846 -23.60 37.18 18.13
C PRO A 846 -23.79 35.68 17.88
N HIS A 847 -22.81 35.09 17.19
CA HIS A 847 -22.70 33.63 17.15
C HIS A 847 -22.40 33.08 18.53
N ARG A 848 -22.82 31.84 18.76
CA ARG A 848 -22.65 31.15 20.04
C ARG A 848 -21.62 30.05 19.85
N ALA A 849 -20.38 30.33 20.23
CA ALA A 849 -19.34 29.32 20.34
C ALA A 849 -19.44 28.66 21.73
N GLU A 850 -19.61 27.35 21.81
CA GLU A 850 -19.84 26.64 23.07
C GLU A 850 -18.62 26.69 24.00
N GLU A 851 -17.42 26.44 23.48
CA GLU A 851 -16.21 26.30 24.28
C GLU A 851 -15.46 27.62 24.42
N ARG A 852 -15.03 28.22 23.30
CA ARG A 852 -14.04 29.31 23.31
C ARG A 852 -14.29 30.36 22.23
N TRP A 853 -14.19 31.63 22.60
CA TRP A 853 -14.18 32.74 21.66
C TRP A 853 -12.96 33.64 21.87
N ASN A 854 -12.12 33.76 20.85
CA ASN A 854 -10.94 34.63 20.83
C ASN A 854 -11.18 35.84 19.92
N ILE A 855 -10.92 37.05 20.43
CA ILE A 855 -11.04 38.32 19.70
C ILE A 855 -9.74 39.12 19.92
N TRP A 856 -8.90 39.21 18.89
CA TRP A 856 -7.56 39.79 18.98
C TRP A 856 -7.30 40.88 17.94
N GLY A 857 -6.27 41.69 18.14
CA GLY A 857 -5.78 42.62 17.11
C GLY A 857 -6.77 43.72 16.73
N ALA A 858 -7.30 44.45 17.72
CA ALA A 858 -8.15 45.64 17.53
C ALA A 858 -9.48 45.40 16.76
N CYS A 859 -10.14 44.26 16.99
CA CYS A 859 -11.48 43.96 16.47
C CYS A 859 -12.62 44.62 17.27
N ASP A 860 -12.50 45.93 17.51
CA ASP A 860 -13.36 46.70 18.42
C ASP A 860 -14.84 46.70 18.02
N GLY A 861 -15.14 46.62 16.71
CA GLY A 861 -16.50 46.53 16.18
C GLY A 861 -17.25 45.28 16.64
N VAL A 862 -16.58 44.13 16.75
CA VAL A 862 -17.18 42.86 17.20
C VAL A 862 -17.61 42.94 18.67
N ILE A 863 -16.93 43.76 19.46
CA ILE A 863 -17.16 43.90 20.90
C ILE A 863 -18.27 44.92 21.20
N SER A 864 -18.34 46.01 20.41
CA SER A 864 -19.14 47.20 20.73
C SER A 864 -20.42 47.41 19.90
N SER A 865 -20.55 46.79 18.73
CA SER A 865 -21.57 47.17 17.72
C SER A 865 -22.99 46.61 17.91
N TRP A 866 -23.31 46.05 19.08
CA TRP A 866 -24.60 45.41 19.36
C TRP A 866 -25.68 46.42 19.78
N GLU A 867 -26.94 46.22 19.40
CA GLU A 867 -28.05 47.04 19.91
C GLU A 867 -28.37 46.69 21.38
N GLU A 868 -28.84 47.67 22.17
CA GLU A 868 -29.38 47.39 23.51
C GLU A 868 -30.53 46.37 23.38
N ARG A 869 -30.71 45.48 24.38
CA ARG A 869 -31.81 44.51 24.39
C ARG A 869 -33.16 45.25 24.28
N ALA A 870 -33.61 45.51 23.05
CA ALA A 870 -34.99 45.82 22.79
C ALA A 870 -35.79 44.56 23.14
N SER A 871 -36.87 44.73 23.88
CA SER A 871 -37.85 43.71 24.23
C SER A 871 -38.36 43.00 22.97
N GLN A 872 -37.65 41.98 22.48
CA GLN A 872 -38.06 41.21 21.31
C GLN A 872 -39.12 40.20 21.74
N THR A 873 -40.37 40.57 21.53
CA THR A 873 -41.44 39.62 21.19
C THR A 873 -41.05 38.89 19.90
N ALA A 874 -41.21 37.56 19.94
CA ALA A 874 -41.13 36.61 18.82
C ALA A 874 -39.74 36.18 18.33
N ALA A 875 -39.07 35.34 19.12
CA ALA A 875 -38.49 34.09 18.61
C ALA A 875 -38.62 33.04 19.72
N SER A 876 -39.20 31.90 19.37
CA SER A 876 -39.54 30.78 20.25
C SER A 876 -38.38 30.33 21.16
N SER A 877 -38.65 30.35 22.47
CA SER A 877 -38.03 29.56 23.55
C SER A 877 -36.48 29.46 23.62
N PRO A 878 -35.81 30.16 24.54
CA PRO A 878 -34.37 30.02 24.80
C PRO A 878 -34.06 28.88 25.78
N SER A 879 -34.52 27.65 25.54
CA SER A 879 -34.51 26.61 26.59
C SER A 879 -33.53 25.44 26.41
N SER A 880 -32.54 25.45 25.50
CA SER A 880 -31.52 24.37 25.50
C SER A 880 -30.17 24.61 24.78
N ALA A 881 -29.77 25.84 24.45
CA ALA A 881 -28.57 26.06 23.62
C ALA A 881 -27.33 26.46 24.46
N PRO A 882 -26.12 25.93 24.13
CA PRO A 882 -24.89 26.11 24.90
C PRO A 882 -24.41 27.56 25.00
N VAL A 883 -23.71 27.88 26.10
CA VAL A 883 -23.24 29.22 26.45
C VAL A 883 -21.71 29.26 26.46
N THR A 884 -21.11 30.24 25.77
CA THR A 884 -19.65 30.38 25.67
C THR A 884 -18.97 30.33 27.02
N THR A 885 -18.13 29.31 27.25
CA THR A 885 -17.48 29.13 28.55
C THR A 885 -16.28 30.05 28.76
N LEU A 886 -15.53 30.35 27.70
CA LEU A 886 -14.30 31.15 27.73
C LEU A 886 -14.28 32.23 26.64
N LEU A 887 -14.12 33.48 27.05
CA LEU A 887 -13.91 34.64 26.18
C LEU A 887 -12.49 35.19 26.39
N CYS A 888 -11.77 35.39 25.30
CA CYS A 888 -10.41 35.91 25.28
C CYS A 888 -10.39 37.17 24.40
N ILE A 889 -9.99 38.30 24.97
CA ILE A 889 -9.93 39.60 24.29
C ILE A 889 -8.49 40.12 24.39
N ASP A 890 -7.89 40.47 23.25
CA ASP A 890 -6.55 41.07 23.20
C ASP A 890 -6.59 42.40 22.43
N SER A 891 -5.94 43.42 23.01
CA SER A 891 -5.64 44.70 22.36
C SER A 891 -6.89 45.48 21.91
N CYS A 892 -7.98 45.42 22.69
CA CYS A 892 -9.19 46.21 22.48
C CYS A 892 -8.98 47.66 22.98
N LYS A 893 -9.39 48.64 22.17
CA LYS A 893 -9.27 50.08 22.51
C LYS A 893 -10.58 50.67 23.03
N VAL A 894 -11.70 49.97 22.86
CA VAL A 894 -13.00 50.41 23.36
C VAL A 894 -13.06 50.22 24.88
N PRO A 895 -13.49 51.24 25.65
CA PRO A 895 -13.70 51.09 27.09
C PRO A 895 -14.65 49.95 27.44
N MET A 896 -14.34 49.17 28.47
CA MET A 896 -15.10 47.97 28.84
C MET A 896 -16.59 48.22 29.13
N HIS A 897 -16.98 49.39 29.63
CA HIS A 897 -18.38 49.77 29.84
C HIS A 897 -19.20 49.85 28.53
N LYS A 898 -18.54 49.85 27.37
CA LYS A 898 -19.15 49.80 26.04
C LYS A 898 -19.07 48.41 25.40
N TRP A 899 -18.60 47.39 26.11
CA TRP A 899 -18.50 46.01 25.60
C TRP A 899 -19.86 45.31 25.61
N ARG A 900 -20.73 45.76 24.70
CA ARG A 900 -22.11 45.26 24.60
C ARG A 900 -22.20 43.75 24.37
N LEU A 901 -21.15 43.13 23.81
CA LEU A 901 -21.03 41.68 23.66
C LEU A 901 -21.27 40.91 24.96
N LEU A 902 -20.78 41.43 26.10
CA LEU A 902 -20.91 40.75 27.39
C LEU A 902 -22.38 40.57 27.82
N HIS A 903 -23.28 41.47 27.46
CA HIS A 903 -24.71 41.35 27.76
C HIS A 903 -25.38 40.16 27.04
N HIS A 904 -24.75 39.64 25.99
CA HIS A 904 -25.22 38.47 25.25
C HIS A 904 -24.62 37.14 25.76
N LEU A 905 -23.72 37.17 26.77
CA LEU A 905 -23.00 36.02 27.30
C LEU A 905 -23.21 35.82 28.83
N PRO A 906 -24.46 35.61 29.31
CA PRO A 906 -24.79 35.63 30.74
C PRO A 906 -24.21 34.47 31.58
N ALA A 907 -23.75 33.38 30.96
CA ALA A 907 -23.13 32.24 31.65
C ALA A 907 -21.62 32.11 31.38
N LEU A 908 -20.96 33.22 31.03
CA LEU A 908 -19.51 33.24 30.83
C LEU A 908 -18.78 32.84 32.12
N THR A 909 -17.98 31.77 32.07
CA THR A 909 -17.27 31.25 33.24
C THR A 909 -15.82 31.70 33.33
N LYS A 910 -15.19 32.00 32.19
CA LYS A 910 -13.78 32.39 32.10
C LYS A 910 -13.61 33.59 31.16
N LEU A 911 -12.85 34.58 31.60
CA LEU A 911 -12.54 35.78 30.84
C LEU A 911 -11.04 36.03 30.89
N GLU A 912 -10.43 36.21 29.73
CA GLU A 912 -9.02 36.55 29.60
C GLU A 912 -8.91 37.87 28.82
N ILE A 913 -8.21 38.84 29.41
CA ILE A 913 -8.03 40.17 28.83
C ILE A 913 -6.54 40.47 28.75
N TYR A 914 -6.08 40.77 27.54
CA TYR A 914 -4.68 41.02 27.21
C TYR A 914 -4.55 42.41 26.57
N GLY A 915 -3.61 43.24 27.04
CA GLY A 915 -3.20 44.48 26.37
C GLY A 915 -4.31 45.51 26.10
N CYS A 916 -5.43 45.51 26.83
CA CYS A 916 -6.55 46.43 26.63
C CYS A 916 -6.36 47.74 27.43
N SER A 917 -6.68 48.89 26.83
CA SER A 917 -6.28 50.21 27.36
C SER A 917 -7.21 50.81 28.42
N ASN A 918 -8.51 50.50 28.42
CA ASN A 918 -9.49 51.07 29.35
C ASN A 918 -10.50 50.04 29.85
N LEU A 919 -10.28 49.55 31.08
CA LEU A 919 -11.12 48.56 31.75
C LEU A 919 -12.19 49.20 32.67
N SER A 920 -12.66 50.41 32.38
CA SER A 920 -13.79 51.00 33.11
C SER A 920 -15.06 50.16 32.95
N SER A 921 -15.75 49.87 34.05
CA SER A 921 -16.96 49.03 34.06
C SER A 921 -18.23 49.85 34.30
N SER A 922 -19.39 49.23 34.07
CA SER A 922 -20.72 49.72 34.45
C SER A 922 -21.48 48.66 35.28
N PRO A 923 -22.54 49.03 36.03
CA PRO A 923 -23.36 48.06 36.77
C PRO A 923 -23.89 46.92 35.91
N GLU A 924 -24.27 47.22 34.66
CA GLU A 924 -24.82 46.26 33.71
C GLU A 924 -23.76 45.25 33.25
N ILE A 925 -22.50 45.69 33.08
CA ILE A 925 -21.37 44.81 32.76
C ILE A 925 -21.02 43.92 33.96
N MET A 926 -21.04 44.46 35.18
CA MET A 926 -20.84 43.67 36.39
C MET A 926 -21.92 42.61 36.57
N GLN A 927 -23.18 42.94 36.26
CA GLN A 927 -24.27 41.97 36.25
C GLN A 927 -24.02 40.85 35.22
N ALA A 928 -23.54 41.19 34.02
CA ALA A 928 -23.21 40.21 32.99
C ALA A 928 -22.04 39.27 33.39
N LEU A 929 -21.12 39.75 34.22
CA LEU A 929 -19.97 38.98 34.72
C LEU A 929 -20.21 38.26 36.05
N SER A 930 -21.44 38.26 36.56
CA SER A 930 -21.79 37.66 37.87
C SER A 930 -21.50 36.15 37.97
N SER A 931 -21.50 35.43 36.84
CA SER A 931 -21.20 33.99 36.76
C SER A 931 -19.71 33.66 36.61
N LEU A 932 -18.83 34.67 36.55
CA LEU A 932 -17.43 34.51 36.21
C LEU A 932 -16.65 33.80 37.32
N GLN A 933 -15.94 32.72 36.97
CA GLN A 933 -15.15 31.90 37.90
C GLN A 933 -13.64 32.09 37.73
N SER A 934 -13.18 32.46 36.53
CA SER A 934 -11.76 32.68 36.23
C SER A 934 -11.57 33.99 35.46
N LEU A 935 -10.63 34.81 35.93
CA LEU A 935 -10.25 36.07 35.27
C LEU A 935 -8.73 36.11 35.11
N THR A 936 -8.27 36.41 33.90
CA THR A 936 -6.86 36.71 33.60
C THR A 936 -6.77 38.13 33.06
N LEU A 937 -5.92 38.96 33.67
CA LEU A 937 -5.58 40.30 33.22
C LEU A 937 -4.08 40.37 32.92
N TRP A 938 -3.73 40.79 31.72
CA TRP A 938 -2.33 41.00 31.33
C TRP A 938 -2.19 42.37 30.64
N SER A 939 -1.35 43.25 31.19
CA SER A 939 -1.02 44.53 30.56
C SER A 939 0.28 44.42 29.75
N ARG A 940 0.31 45.05 28.56
CA ARG A 940 1.50 45.17 27.71
C ARG A 940 1.86 46.65 27.51
N GLY A 941 3.00 47.08 28.06
CA GLY A 941 3.66 48.32 27.66
C GLY A 941 2.95 49.65 28.00
N GLN A 942 2.01 49.66 28.95
CA GLN A 942 1.52 50.90 29.55
C GLN A 942 2.47 51.30 30.70
N PRO A 943 2.90 52.58 30.82
CA PRO A 943 3.56 53.06 32.03
C PRO A 943 2.52 53.13 33.16
N GLU A 944 2.77 52.42 34.26
CA GLU A 944 1.95 52.45 35.50
C GLU A 944 0.44 52.10 35.32
N PRO A 945 0.07 50.93 34.77
CA PRO A 945 -1.34 50.55 34.65
C PRO A 945 -1.94 50.23 36.03
N GLU A 946 -2.91 51.01 36.47
CA GLU A 946 -3.67 50.74 37.70
C GLU A 946 -4.60 49.53 37.56
N LEU A 947 -4.72 48.76 38.63
CA LEU A 947 -5.61 47.60 38.69
C LEU A 947 -7.09 48.05 38.75
N PRO A 948 -8.04 47.40 38.02
CA PRO A 948 -9.43 47.83 38.02
C PRO A 948 -10.11 47.74 39.40
N ASN A 949 -10.73 48.83 39.84
CA ASN A 949 -11.34 48.96 41.17
C ASN A 949 -12.60 48.09 41.41
N TRP A 950 -13.19 47.56 40.34
CA TRP A 950 -14.37 46.70 40.38
C TRP A 950 -14.04 45.22 40.60
N LEU A 951 -12.76 44.81 40.61
CA LEU A 951 -12.38 43.41 40.78
C LEU A 951 -13.00 42.77 42.04
N GLY A 952 -13.09 43.52 43.13
CA GLY A 952 -13.71 43.09 44.39
C GLY A 952 -15.21 42.79 44.31
N GLN A 953 -15.90 43.20 43.24
CA GLN A 953 -17.34 42.98 43.06
C GLN A 953 -17.65 41.60 42.46
N LEU A 954 -16.65 40.86 41.98
CA LEU A 954 -16.82 39.54 41.36
C LEU A 954 -16.91 38.41 42.39
N ALA A 955 -17.98 38.35 43.16
CA ALA A 955 -18.14 37.39 44.28
C ALA A 955 -17.97 35.91 43.89
N SER A 956 -18.27 35.53 42.63
CA SER A 956 -18.17 34.15 42.11
C SER A 956 -16.76 33.72 41.70
N LEU A 957 -15.78 34.63 41.76
CA LEU A 957 -14.44 34.41 41.21
C LEU A 957 -13.63 33.43 42.07
N LYS A 958 -13.14 32.35 41.44
CA LYS A 958 -12.30 31.31 42.07
C LYS A 958 -10.83 31.42 41.69
N LYS A 959 -10.54 31.92 40.49
CA LYS A 959 -9.16 32.06 39.99
C LYS A 959 -8.94 33.45 39.42
N LEU A 960 -7.87 34.10 39.86
CA LEU A 960 -7.44 35.41 39.37
C LEU A 960 -5.96 35.35 38.99
N THR A 961 -5.63 35.73 37.76
CA THR A 961 -4.25 35.88 37.29
C THR A 961 -4.05 37.34 36.86
N ILE A 962 -3.00 37.98 37.36
CA ILE A 962 -2.63 39.35 37.02
C ILE A 962 -1.16 39.36 36.60
N GLU A 963 -0.88 39.91 35.43
CA GLU A 963 0.47 39.98 34.86
C GLU A 963 0.79 41.37 34.28
N GLY A 964 1.97 41.90 34.59
CA GLY A 964 2.46 43.17 34.03
C GLY A 964 1.72 44.43 34.52
N TYR A 965 1.07 44.36 35.68
CA TYR A 965 0.47 45.52 36.34
C TYR A 965 1.37 46.05 37.46
N GLU A 966 1.36 47.37 37.68
CA GLU A 966 2.02 47.97 38.83
C GLU A 966 1.07 47.99 40.04
N VAL A 967 1.44 47.28 41.10
CA VAL A 967 0.60 47.15 42.31
C VAL A 967 1.50 47.25 43.54
N GLN A 968 1.45 48.39 44.25
CA GLN A 968 2.17 48.56 45.51
C GLN A 968 1.57 47.73 46.66
N ALA A 969 0.23 47.68 46.72
CA ALA A 969 -0.58 46.84 47.58
C ALA A 969 -1.93 46.55 46.90
N LEU A 970 -2.50 45.36 47.09
CA LEU A 970 -3.81 45.03 46.52
C LEU A 970 -4.90 45.81 47.26
N GLN A 971 -5.82 46.45 46.52
CA GLN A 971 -6.89 47.29 47.08
C GLN A 971 -7.75 46.53 48.11
N GLY A 972 -8.22 47.21 49.16
CA GLY A 972 -9.07 46.60 50.21
C GLY A 972 -10.38 45.97 49.70
N SER A 973 -10.84 46.36 48.50
CA SER A 973 -11.98 45.75 47.82
C SER A 973 -11.77 44.27 47.46
N MET A 974 -10.53 43.80 47.33
CA MET A 974 -10.21 42.38 47.07
C MET A 974 -10.61 41.46 48.24
N GLY A 975 -10.76 41.98 49.46
CA GLY A 975 -11.24 41.23 50.62
C GLY A 975 -12.68 40.72 50.47
N HIS A 976 -13.44 41.22 49.50
CA HIS A 976 -14.80 40.75 49.19
C HIS A 976 -14.82 39.47 48.32
N LEU A 977 -13.67 39.03 47.79
CA LEU A 977 -13.54 37.82 46.96
C LEU A 977 -13.45 36.53 47.81
N SER A 978 -14.49 36.26 48.59
CA SER A 978 -14.53 35.12 49.54
C SER A 978 -14.40 33.73 48.92
N LEU A 979 -14.65 33.58 47.60
CA LEU A 979 -14.55 32.32 46.88
C LEU A 979 -13.22 32.11 46.14
N LEU A 980 -12.27 33.04 46.26
CA LEU A 980 -10.99 32.99 45.56
C LEU A 980 -10.11 31.85 46.11
N GLN A 981 -9.76 30.90 45.24
CA GLN A 981 -8.96 29.72 45.57
C GLN A 981 -7.52 29.84 45.06
N SER A 982 -7.31 30.60 43.98
CA SER A 982 -6.02 30.71 43.30
C SER A 982 -5.79 32.16 42.87
N LEU A 983 -4.73 32.77 43.38
CA LEU A 983 -4.22 34.06 42.96
C LEU A 983 -2.82 33.88 42.35
N CYS A 984 -2.62 34.30 41.11
CA CYS A 984 -1.34 34.25 40.42
C CYS A 984 -0.92 35.65 40.00
N LEU A 985 0.20 36.12 40.53
CA LEU A 985 0.76 37.44 40.26
C LEU A 985 2.11 37.23 39.56
N LYS A 986 2.29 37.83 38.39
CA LYS A 986 3.52 37.67 37.58
C LYS A 986 4.04 39.02 37.10
N GLY A 987 5.36 39.22 37.22
CA GLY A 987 6.01 40.44 36.75
C GLY A 987 5.54 41.72 37.44
N ILE A 988 5.26 41.66 38.75
CA ILE A 988 4.90 42.84 39.58
C ILE A 988 6.13 43.23 40.40
N GLU A 989 6.90 44.22 39.93
CA GLU A 989 8.17 44.62 40.54
C GLU A 989 7.99 45.56 41.76
N SER A 990 6.84 46.25 41.86
CA SER A 990 6.56 47.29 42.86
C SER A 990 5.82 46.81 44.11
N MET A 991 5.60 45.50 44.29
CA MET A 991 4.80 44.95 45.39
C MET A 991 5.53 45.02 46.74
N THR A 992 4.93 45.72 47.71
CA THR A 992 5.51 45.91 49.06
C THR A 992 4.89 45.00 50.13
N ALA A 993 3.72 44.40 49.86
CA ALA A 993 3.04 43.46 50.73
C ALA A 993 2.18 42.46 49.93
N LEU A 994 2.12 41.20 50.38
CA LEU A 994 1.18 40.19 49.87
C LEU A 994 -0.22 40.44 50.46
N PRO A 995 -1.31 40.09 49.74
CA PRO A 995 -2.70 40.27 50.19
C PRO A 995 -3.09 39.42 51.40
#